data_AF-A0A8K0TZU9-F1
#
_entry.id   AF-A0A8K0TZU9-F1
#
_cell.length_a   1.000
_cell.length_b   1.000
_cell.length_c   1.000
_cell.angle_alpha   90.00
_cell.angle_beta   90.00
_cell.angle_gamma   90.00
#
_symmetry.space_group_name_H-M   'P 1'
#
loop_
_entity.id
_entity.type
_entity.pdbx_description
1 polymer ?
#
loop_
_entity_poly.entity_id
_entity_poly.type
_entity_poly.pdbx_seq_one_letter_code
_entity_poly.pdbx_strand_id
1 'polypeptide(L)'
;MYSSFRRRASVVLYPRKTVTYGLAATRRTAEPHRPAVRRQFGTLYTSSGAAHLRRRYLSPTPAAFRHLHVRAISYSSIPRFVARAFRVPIAGATIGAGGLGYANYKFEELRNKTSGWISSFQDAATDFIDSASDGIKSVSSRVSAVKLPDIETPQFLKDLFSPEESGRSDHRNASSDESSKSRKRPPEEDAAIAVLLGATMSSPSDSPADKSNGNDVDARQNGLMHLTKKLIEIRSMLLSIDQSDSLKLPSIVVIGSQSSGKSSVLEAIVGHEFLPKGNNMVTRRPIELTLIHTPATGDGKTPEEYGEFPALGLGKITNFANIQQTLTDLNLAVPGSEAVSNDPIDLRIYSPHVPDLTLIDLPGYVQISSMDQPESLKEKIASLCDRYIREPNIILAVCAADVDLANSPALRASRKVDPLGLRTIGVITKMDLVPPEQGASILAGNRYPLHLGYVGVVAKSSGKRSSSLPAGTVARRNEDDYFGTHRDYFAASSSLMVGTDTLRRRLMEVLESSMASSLHGITNAVQLELEDATYQFKVQYNDRRITAESYVAETVDTLKARFKEFTAQFRKPQVRANLKAMLDDKVMDVLEQLYWLDKRAPELGLLAADAKLKPEDVDAYWRHKLEAASSLLTKSGVGRDSTLLVADGLRALIDTIAAGDPFTHHPHAAERLIQFSHMILRDRIGVTSDQVENCIKPFKYEVDVDEREWEQGRGRAVVLFEKEMAMCEDKLKEIRKKVGGRRRLGGLMRYVKDLEEQANERKNRLLAGEDAAPQEDLESYRYPPAQILDARHAMLYNDRLSILKLRLAALKSKWCKGGPSNDVLCPEVFLNVVADKLAYTSTMFISIELLDHFFYQFPREIDSRLIYDLDRNEIVEFARENPSVRRHLDLQERKDKLEEVMKQLNSLSTLRADSQPTPRRQRGLFGGMF
;
A
#
# COMPACT_ATOMS: atom_id res chain seq x y z
N MET A 1 -13.91 -2.93 -46.45
CA MET A 1 -14.20 -3.41 -47.82
C MET A 1 -13.44 -4.72 -47.99
N TYR A 2 -13.99 -5.89 -48.31
CA TYR A 2 -15.37 -6.39 -48.53
C TYR A 2 -15.53 -7.66 -47.64
N SER A 3 -16.60 -7.84 -46.86
CA SER A 3 -17.83 -8.60 -47.22
C SER A 3 -17.63 -10.14 -47.36
N SER A 4 -18.57 -11.05 -47.05
CA SER A 4 -19.75 -11.09 -46.15
C SER A 4 -20.47 -12.46 -46.30
N PHE A 5 -21.47 -12.76 -45.45
CA PHE A 5 -22.49 -13.82 -45.58
C PHE A 5 -22.11 -15.31 -45.42
N ARG A 6 -22.28 -15.83 -44.19
CA ARG A 6 -22.69 -17.22 -43.93
C ARG A 6 -24.22 -17.34 -43.93
N ARG A 7 -24.77 -18.43 -44.49
CA ARG A 7 -26.21 -18.73 -44.51
C ARG A 7 -26.73 -19.14 -43.13
N ARG A 8 -27.99 -18.80 -42.83
CA ARG A 8 -28.78 -19.39 -41.73
C ARG A 8 -29.54 -20.62 -42.25
N ALA A 9 -29.66 -21.64 -41.41
CA ALA A 9 -30.72 -22.64 -41.51
C ALA A 9 -31.80 -22.31 -40.46
N SER A 10 -33.06 -22.46 -40.83
CA SER A 10 -34.23 -22.31 -39.98
C SER A 10 -34.64 -23.65 -39.37
N VAL A 11 -35.23 -23.63 -38.17
CA VAL A 11 -36.51 -24.30 -37.85
C VAL A 11 -37.03 -23.75 -36.51
N VAL A 12 -38.35 -23.76 -36.38
CA VAL A 12 -39.17 -23.16 -35.31
C VAL A 12 -39.43 -24.19 -34.20
N LEU A 13 -39.71 -23.75 -32.96
CA LEU A 13 -40.87 -24.20 -32.14
C LEU A 13 -40.96 -23.51 -30.77
N TYR A 14 -42.20 -23.26 -30.32
CA TYR A 14 -42.60 -22.71 -29.01
C TYR A 14 -42.67 -23.79 -27.92
N PRO A 15 -42.67 -23.39 -26.63
CA PRO A 15 -43.41 -24.15 -25.60
C PRO A 15 -44.49 -23.32 -24.88
N ARG A 16 -45.55 -24.00 -24.43
CA ARG A 16 -46.69 -23.48 -23.66
C ARG A 16 -46.82 -24.28 -22.34
N LYS A 17 -47.45 -23.71 -21.30
CA LYS A 17 -47.52 -24.27 -19.92
C LYS A 17 -48.52 -25.44 -19.74
N THR A 18 -48.23 -26.34 -18.79
CA THR A 18 -49.12 -27.09 -17.84
C THR A 18 -48.19 -28.06 -17.05
N VAL A 19 -48.10 -28.18 -15.71
CA VAL A 19 -49.04 -28.40 -14.58
C VAL A 19 -49.68 -29.80 -14.55
N THR A 20 -49.30 -30.67 -13.58
CA THR A 20 -50.17 -31.42 -12.61
C THR A 20 -49.46 -32.53 -11.77
N TYR A 21 -49.68 -32.55 -10.43
CA TYR A 21 -49.72 -33.69 -9.45
C TYR A 21 -48.51 -34.66 -9.26
N GLY A 22 -48.25 -35.33 -8.11
CA GLY A 22 -48.81 -35.25 -6.74
C GLY A 22 -48.52 -36.50 -5.84
N LEU A 23 -48.54 -36.34 -4.48
CA LEU A 23 -48.57 -37.38 -3.40
C LEU A 23 -47.29 -38.24 -3.13
N ALA A 24 -46.94 -38.77 -1.93
CA ALA A 24 -47.38 -38.65 -0.50
C ALA A 24 -46.17 -38.98 0.44
N ALA A 25 -46.11 -38.66 1.75
CA ALA A 25 -46.67 -39.42 2.90
C ALA A 25 -46.42 -38.71 4.27
N THR A 26 -46.94 -39.25 5.41
CA THR A 26 -47.14 -38.52 6.70
C THR A 26 -46.83 -39.30 8.01
N ARG A 27 -46.50 -38.56 9.12
CA ARG A 27 -46.74 -38.81 10.58
C ARG A 27 -46.07 -37.64 11.37
N ARG A 28 -46.65 -36.86 12.31
CA ARG A 28 -47.41 -37.06 13.59
C ARG A 28 -46.60 -37.78 14.69
N THR A 29 -46.53 -37.41 15.99
CA THR A 29 -47.11 -36.32 16.86
C THR A 29 -46.50 -36.42 18.28
N ALA A 30 -46.46 -35.35 19.11
CA ALA A 30 -46.94 -35.31 20.54
C ALA A 30 -46.41 -34.13 21.41
N GLU A 31 -47.28 -33.62 22.31
CA GLU A 31 -47.05 -32.76 23.51
C GLU A 31 -47.12 -33.67 24.79
N PRO A 32 -47.13 -33.27 26.10
CA PRO A 32 -47.54 -31.97 26.73
C PRO A 32 -46.78 -31.47 28.02
N HIS A 33 -47.29 -30.37 28.62
CA HIS A 33 -47.35 -29.98 30.07
C HIS A 33 -46.65 -28.68 30.62
N ARG A 34 -47.29 -28.15 31.68
CA ARG A 34 -47.18 -26.85 32.43
C ARG A 34 -46.43 -27.05 33.79
N PRO A 35 -46.11 -26.05 34.68
CA PRO A 35 -46.90 -24.84 35.03
C PRO A 35 -46.17 -23.53 35.53
N ALA A 36 -47.02 -22.59 36.01
CA ALA A 36 -46.90 -21.30 36.74
C ALA A 36 -45.67 -21.02 37.67
N VAL A 37 -45.40 -19.85 38.29
CA VAL A 37 -46.22 -18.77 38.95
C VAL A 37 -45.38 -17.46 39.13
N ARG A 38 -45.92 -16.25 38.95
CA ARG A 38 -45.67 -15.08 39.86
C ARG A 38 -46.77 -13.99 39.78
N ARG A 39 -46.90 -13.21 40.85
CA ARG A 39 -48.10 -12.43 41.26
C ARG A 39 -48.20 -10.99 40.72
N GLN A 40 -49.42 -10.46 40.83
CA GLN A 40 -49.87 -9.08 40.57
C GLN A 40 -49.63 -8.13 41.77
N PHE A 41 -50.14 -6.89 41.62
CA PHE A 41 -50.32 -5.77 42.58
C PHE A 41 -49.08 -4.89 42.86
N GLY A 42 -49.19 -3.54 42.86
CA GLY A 42 -50.31 -2.71 42.41
C GLY A 42 -50.18 -1.20 42.75
N THR A 43 -51.12 -0.41 42.21
CA THR A 43 -51.80 0.77 42.82
C THR A 43 -51.06 2.13 42.96
N LEU A 44 -51.68 3.33 42.89
CA LEU A 44 -53.05 3.80 42.47
C LEU A 44 -53.11 5.36 42.41
N TYR A 45 -54.16 5.91 41.74
CA TYR A 45 -54.81 7.25 41.93
C TYR A 45 -53.99 8.57 41.83
N THR A 46 -54.60 9.77 41.70
CA THR A 46 -55.49 10.42 40.70
C THR A 46 -55.88 11.81 41.25
N SER A 47 -56.12 12.79 40.35
CA SER A 47 -57.03 13.95 40.48
C SER A 47 -56.85 14.99 41.60
N SER A 48 -56.77 16.27 41.21
CA SER A 48 -57.92 17.21 41.26
C SER A 48 -57.56 18.55 40.59
N GLY A 49 -58.55 19.44 40.36
CA GLY A 49 -58.30 20.77 39.83
C GLY A 49 -59.50 21.73 39.96
N ALA A 50 -59.22 23.04 39.84
CA ALA A 50 -60.15 24.16 39.66
C ALA A 50 -59.30 25.35 39.13
N ALA A 51 -59.49 25.87 37.92
CA ALA A 51 -60.57 26.77 37.46
C ALA A 51 -60.51 28.20 38.05
N HIS A 52 -60.24 29.22 37.21
CA HIS A 52 -61.13 30.38 36.97
C HIS A 52 -60.59 31.47 36.00
N LEU A 53 -61.47 31.86 35.05
CA LEU A 53 -61.75 33.23 34.53
C LEU A 53 -60.79 34.05 33.61
N ARG A 54 -61.12 34.00 32.30
CA ARG A 54 -61.55 35.10 31.39
C ARG A 54 -60.71 36.40 31.17
N ARG A 55 -60.16 36.50 29.94
CA ARG A 55 -60.56 37.40 28.82
C ARG A 55 -60.43 38.95 28.96
N ARG A 56 -59.53 39.59 28.18
CA ARG A 56 -59.85 40.44 26.97
C ARG A 56 -58.64 41.15 26.32
N TYR A 57 -58.63 41.14 24.98
CA TYR A 57 -58.03 41.99 23.93
C TYR A 57 -56.93 43.05 24.24
N LEU A 58 -55.90 43.06 23.38
CA LEU A 58 -55.68 44.12 22.36
C LEU A 58 -54.64 43.68 21.30
N SER A 59 -54.81 44.13 20.05
CA SER A 59 -54.00 43.79 18.87
C SER A 59 -53.15 44.98 18.39
N PRO A 60 -52.06 44.73 17.64
CA PRO A 60 -51.86 45.48 16.39
C PRO A 60 -51.34 44.63 15.21
N THR A 61 -51.12 45.28 14.06
CA THR A 61 -51.11 44.77 12.67
C THR A 61 -49.72 44.42 12.08
N PRO A 62 -49.66 43.73 10.91
CA PRO A 62 -48.40 43.30 10.28
C PRO A 62 -47.97 44.15 9.06
N ALA A 63 -46.69 44.08 8.70
CA ALA A 63 -46.16 44.59 7.41
C ALA A 63 -44.97 43.78 6.88
N ALA A 64 -44.82 43.77 5.55
CA ALA A 64 -43.66 43.37 4.73
C ALA A 64 -43.29 41.87 4.57
N PHE A 65 -43.60 41.33 3.38
CA PHE A 65 -42.84 40.25 2.72
C PHE A 65 -42.13 40.81 1.47
N ARG A 66 -40.92 40.33 1.16
CA ARG A 66 -40.16 40.63 -0.09
C ARG A 66 -39.72 39.34 -0.81
N HIS A 67 -39.27 39.51 -2.05
CA HIS A 67 -39.30 38.53 -3.14
C HIS A 67 -38.19 37.45 -3.10
N LEU A 68 -38.48 36.30 -3.72
CA LEU A 68 -37.54 35.21 -3.99
C LEU A 68 -36.91 35.35 -5.39
N HIS A 69 -35.58 35.25 -5.48
CA HIS A 69 -34.85 35.20 -6.75
C HIS A 69 -34.79 33.75 -7.27
N VAL A 70 -35.00 33.54 -8.58
CA VAL A 70 -34.88 32.22 -9.23
C VAL A 70 -33.97 32.29 -10.45
N ARG A 71 -32.66 32.36 -10.19
CA ARG A 71 -31.63 31.83 -11.10
C ARG A 71 -30.61 31.04 -10.30
N ALA A 72 -31.07 29.91 -9.77
CA ALA A 72 -30.21 28.93 -9.14
C ALA A 72 -30.11 27.70 -10.05
N ILE A 73 -28.89 27.22 -10.23
CA ILE A 73 -28.50 25.98 -10.91
C ILE A 73 -28.49 26.03 -12.46
N SER A 74 -27.35 26.43 -13.02
CA SER A 74 -26.88 25.85 -14.29
C SER A 74 -26.24 24.48 -14.00
N TYR A 75 -26.79 23.41 -14.58
CA TYR A 75 -26.17 22.07 -14.56
C TYR A 75 -25.43 21.82 -15.88
N SER A 76 -24.13 22.13 -15.93
CA SER A 76 -23.27 21.74 -17.05
C SER A 76 -21.80 21.54 -16.66
N SER A 77 -21.55 20.76 -15.61
CA SER A 77 -20.25 20.10 -15.39
C SER A 77 -20.40 18.82 -14.55
N ILE A 78 -19.48 17.87 -14.78
CA ILE A 78 -19.29 16.58 -14.07
C ILE A 78 -20.30 15.45 -14.35
N PRO A 79 -19.86 14.41 -15.10
CA PRO A 79 -20.46 13.08 -15.08
C PRO A 79 -19.52 12.04 -14.43
N ARG A 80 -19.86 11.48 -13.25
CA ARG A 80 -19.30 10.19 -12.80
C ARG A 80 -20.34 9.33 -12.06
N PHE A 81 -20.49 8.09 -12.55
CA PHE A 81 -21.10 6.97 -11.83
C PHE A 81 -20.22 6.56 -10.64
N VAL A 82 -20.81 6.10 -9.53
CA VAL A 82 -20.46 4.84 -8.81
C VAL A 82 -21.33 4.67 -7.54
N ALA A 83 -21.51 3.40 -7.13
CA ALA A 83 -21.98 2.92 -5.82
C ALA A 83 -23.40 3.27 -5.32
N ARG A 84 -24.30 2.30 -5.56
CA ARG A 84 -25.25 1.72 -4.58
C ARG A 84 -25.12 2.25 -3.13
N ALA A 85 -26.10 3.04 -2.69
CA ALA A 85 -26.41 3.16 -1.26
C ALA A 85 -27.29 1.97 -0.81
N PHE A 86 -27.10 1.53 0.43
CA PHE A 86 -27.72 0.31 0.98
C PHE A 86 -29.25 0.40 1.10
N ARG A 87 -29.92 -0.74 0.82
CA ARG A 87 -31.29 -1.01 1.29
C ARG A 87 -31.22 -1.59 2.70
N VAL A 88 -31.95 -0.98 3.64
CA VAL A 88 -32.44 -1.67 4.85
C VAL A 88 -33.97 -1.46 4.89
N PRO A 89 -34.78 -2.53 5.00
CA PRO A 89 -36.23 -2.39 5.03
C PRO A 89 -36.73 -2.12 6.45
N ILE A 90 -37.54 -1.07 6.62
CA ILE A 90 -38.39 -0.92 7.81
C ILE A 90 -39.80 -1.31 7.39
N ALA A 91 -40.28 -2.46 7.88
CA ALA A 91 -41.66 -2.89 7.75
C ALA A 91 -42.52 -2.20 8.82
N GLY A 92 -43.66 -1.64 8.42
CA GLY A 92 -44.58 -0.94 9.32
C GLY A 92 -45.82 -1.74 9.70
N ALA A 93 -46.30 -1.50 10.92
CA ALA A 93 -47.64 -1.78 11.44
C ALA A 93 -47.76 -0.97 12.76
N THR A 94 -48.85 -0.27 13.11
CA THR A 94 -50.17 -0.09 12.49
C THR A 94 -50.91 1.10 13.15
N ILE A 95 -51.71 1.84 12.38
CA ILE A 95 -53.02 2.46 12.74
C ILE A 95 -53.07 3.54 13.85
N GLY A 96 -53.64 4.71 13.52
CA GLY A 96 -54.15 5.71 14.48
C GLY A 96 -54.49 7.03 13.77
N ALA A 97 -55.64 7.65 14.05
CA ALA A 97 -56.21 8.73 13.22
C ALA A 97 -56.28 10.12 13.91
N GLY A 98 -56.13 11.18 13.10
CA GLY A 98 -56.81 12.47 13.28
C GLY A 98 -56.10 13.56 14.09
N GLY A 99 -56.16 14.81 13.59
CA GLY A 99 -55.92 16.03 14.37
C GLY A 99 -54.79 16.94 13.85
N LEU A 100 -55.16 18.14 13.37
CA LEU A 100 -54.21 19.21 13.02
C LEU A 100 -53.72 19.95 14.28
N GLY A 101 -52.47 20.41 14.26
CA GLY A 101 -51.92 21.27 15.32
C GLY A 101 -50.49 21.71 15.05
N TYR A 102 -50.31 22.87 14.42
CA TYR A 102 -49.00 23.47 14.17
C TYR A 102 -48.77 24.65 15.12
N ALA A 103 -47.90 24.51 16.12
CA ALA A 103 -46.97 25.57 16.57
C ALA A 103 -46.12 25.16 17.81
N ASN A 104 -44.82 24.99 17.56
CA ASN A 104 -43.74 25.66 18.28
C ASN A 104 -43.56 25.47 19.81
N TYR A 105 -42.63 24.58 20.20
CA TYR A 105 -41.75 24.80 21.36
C TYR A 105 -40.36 24.19 21.11
N LYS A 106 -39.38 25.02 20.71
CA LYS A 106 -37.97 24.92 21.12
C LYS A 106 -37.13 26.05 20.51
N PHE A 107 -37.10 27.20 21.18
CA PHE A 107 -35.92 28.07 21.17
C PHE A 107 -35.11 27.87 22.46
N GLU A 108 -34.85 26.61 22.78
CA GLU A 108 -34.19 26.19 24.02
C GLU A 108 -33.20 25.03 23.76
N GLU A 109 -32.54 25.10 22.60
CA GLU A 109 -31.36 24.26 22.30
C GLU A 109 -30.23 25.04 21.60
N LEU A 110 -30.49 26.24 21.07
CA LEU A 110 -29.45 27.13 20.53
C LEU A 110 -28.65 27.87 21.62
N ARG A 111 -29.18 27.96 22.85
CA ARG A 111 -28.53 28.57 24.02
C ARG A 111 -27.67 27.59 24.83
N ASN A 112 -27.86 26.28 24.66
CA ASN A 112 -27.07 25.22 25.34
C ASN A 112 -26.13 24.45 24.38
N LYS A 113 -26.03 24.84 23.11
CA LYS A 113 -25.00 24.37 22.15
C LYS A 113 -23.98 25.44 21.75
N THR A 114 -24.10 26.65 22.30
CA THR A 114 -23.16 27.77 22.08
C THR A 114 -22.16 27.96 23.24
N SER A 115 -22.30 27.22 24.34
CA SER A 115 -21.33 27.19 25.45
C SER A 115 -20.24 26.11 25.31
N GLY A 116 -20.30 25.26 24.29
CA GLY A 116 -19.37 24.14 24.07
C GLY A 116 -18.23 24.42 23.08
N TRP A 117 -18.10 25.65 22.57
CA TRP A 117 -17.10 26.00 21.54
C TRP A 117 -16.23 27.22 21.89
N ILE A 118 -16.43 27.79 23.09
CA ILE A 118 -15.69 28.97 23.58
C ILE A 118 -14.65 28.60 24.65
N SER A 119 -14.68 27.37 25.20
CA SER A 119 -13.70 26.87 26.18
C SER A 119 -12.58 26.01 25.58
N SER A 120 -12.51 25.85 24.25
CA SER A 120 -11.46 25.06 23.58
C SER A 120 -10.54 25.91 22.68
N PHE A 121 -10.64 27.24 22.81
CA PHE A 121 -9.73 28.20 22.18
C PHE A 121 -8.89 28.99 23.20
N GLN A 122 -8.89 28.55 24.48
CA GLN A 122 -8.21 29.21 25.59
C GLN A 122 -7.15 28.35 26.30
N ASP A 123 -7.08 27.03 26.00
CA ASP A 123 -6.07 26.10 26.55
C ASP A 123 -4.96 25.74 25.52
N ALA A 124 -4.93 26.38 24.36
CA ALA A 124 -3.92 26.17 23.30
C ALA A 124 -3.09 27.44 23.00
N ALA A 125 -3.17 28.45 23.87
CA ALA A 125 -2.62 29.79 23.63
C ALA A 125 -1.82 30.35 24.83
N THR A 126 -1.30 29.48 25.71
CA THR A 126 -0.63 29.88 26.97
C THR A 126 0.66 29.11 27.28
N ASP A 127 1.37 28.60 26.26
CA ASP A 127 2.69 27.92 26.44
C ASP A 127 3.77 28.34 25.42
N PHE A 128 3.50 29.36 24.59
CA PHE A 128 4.51 29.96 23.70
C PHE A 128 4.32 31.48 23.61
N ILE A 129 4.85 32.19 24.62
CA ILE A 129 5.48 33.53 24.59
C ILE A 129 5.76 33.88 26.06
N ASP A 130 6.96 33.52 26.54
CA ASP A 130 7.74 34.34 27.49
C ASP A 130 9.14 33.76 27.65
N SER A 131 10.12 34.39 26.98
CA SER A 131 11.58 34.36 27.23
C SER A 131 12.37 34.53 25.92
N ALA A 132 12.41 35.77 25.40
CA ALA A 132 13.26 36.11 24.26
C ALA A 132 13.82 37.54 24.34
N SER A 133 14.42 37.94 25.47
CA SER A 133 15.37 39.06 25.54
C SER A 133 16.17 39.09 26.85
N ASP A 134 17.42 38.58 26.82
CA ASP A 134 18.64 39.26 27.30
C ASP A 134 19.78 38.26 27.63
N GLY A 135 21.01 38.60 27.22
CA GLY A 135 22.20 37.73 27.35
C GLY A 135 22.82 37.34 26.00
N ILE A 136 23.09 38.30 25.10
CA ILE A 136 24.43 38.91 24.95
C ILE A 136 25.57 37.92 24.65
N LYS A 137 26.03 37.99 23.39
CA LYS A 137 27.43 37.96 22.93
C LYS A 137 28.45 37.20 23.80
N SER A 138 28.85 36.00 23.37
CA SER A 138 30.28 35.65 23.27
C SER A 138 30.48 34.36 22.46
N VAL A 139 31.73 34.15 22.02
CA VAL A 139 32.25 32.90 21.41
C VAL A 139 31.66 32.49 20.06
N SER A 140 31.91 33.33 19.06
CA SER A 140 32.56 32.80 17.85
C SER A 140 34.07 32.62 18.13
N SER A 141 34.69 31.66 17.45
CA SER A 141 36.12 31.24 17.51
C SER A 141 36.56 30.32 18.66
N ARG A 142 37.39 29.32 18.29
CA ARG A 142 38.02 28.24 19.10
C ARG A 142 37.02 27.18 19.62
N VAL A 143 36.90 26.01 18.99
CA VAL A 143 37.95 24.98 18.92
C VAL A 143 38.17 24.44 17.51
N SER A 144 39.32 24.75 16.94
CA SER A 144 40.01 23.92 15.95
C SER A 144 41.17 23.19 16.64
N ALA A 145 41.59 22.05 16.09
CA ALA A 145 42.65 21.16 16.59
C ALA A 145 42.29 20.25 17.78
N VAL A 146 41.61 19.13 17.48
CA VAL A 146 41.98 17.82 18.05
C VAL A 146 42.38 16.93 16.86
N LYS A 147 43.57 16.35 16.92
CA LYS A 147 44.08 15.43 15.89
C LYS A 147 43.33 14.10 15.98
N LEU A 148 42.84 13.60 14.85
CA LEU A 148 42.44 12.20 14.70
C LEU A 148 43.66 11.40 14.23
N PRO A 149 43.88 10.16 14.72
CA PRO A 149 45.04 9.36 14.35
C PRO A 149 44.85 8.66 12.99
N ASP A 150 45.97 8.44 12.29
CA ASP A 150 46.02 7.71 11.03
C ASP A 150 45.63 6.23 11.21
N ILE A 151 44.79 5.72 10.29
CA ILE A 151 44.54 4.29 10.10
C ILE A 151 44.70 3.98 8.62
N GLU A 152 45.62 3.06 8.30
CA GLU A 152 45.98 2.68 6.95
C GLU A 152 44.86 1.88 6.25
N THR A 153 44.50 2.27 5.03
CA THR A 153 43.54 1.55 4.19
C THR A 153 44.26 0.73 3.11
N PRO A 154 43.91 -0.56 2.89
CA PRO A 154 44.65 -1.46 2.00
C PRO A 154 44.51 -1.12 0.51
N GLN A 155 45.51 -1.53 -0.27
CA GLN A 155 45.83 -0.99 -1.60
C GLN A 155 44.78 -1.21 -2.71
N PHE A 156 43.87 -2.18 -2.59
CA PHE A 156 42.94 -2.52 -3.69
C PHE A 156 41.97 -1.38 -4.08
N LEU A 157 41.73 -0.43 -3.18
CA LEU A 157 40.82 0.70 -3.43
C LEU A 157 41.47 1.88 -4.19
N LYS A 158 42.80 1.90 -4.36
CA LYS A 158 43.48 2.96 -5.14
C LYS A 158 43.50 2.68 -6.65
N ASP A 159 43.57 1.42 -7.05
CA ASP A 159 43.62 1.05 -8.47
C ASP A 159 42.23 1.06 -9.15
N LEU A 160 41.15 1.12 -8.36
CA LEU A 160 39.77 1.16 -8.88
C LEU A 160 39.23 2.58 -9.16
N PHE A 161 39.90 3.63 -8.67
CA PHE A 161 39.42 5.01 -8.71
C PHE A 161 40.46 6.02 -9.23
N SER A 162 41.15 5.67 -10.32
CA SER A 162 41.95 6.60 -11.11
C SER A 162 41.15 7.03 -12.37
N PRO A 163 40.73 8.29 -12.50
CA PRO A 163 39.96 8.75 -13.67
C PRO A 163 40.87 8.96 -14.89
N GLU A 164 40.45 8.44 -16.04
CA GLU A 164 41.12 8.64 -17.33
C GLU A 164 40.49 9.85 -18.05
N GLU A 165 41.16 11.00 -18.04
CA GLU A 165 40.74 12.21 -18.78
C GLU A 165 41.71 12.56 -19.92
N SER A 166 41.14 12.83 -21.10
CA SER A 166 41.86 13.07 -22.35
C SER A 166 42.34 14.52 -22.49
N GLY A 167 43.66 14.73 -22.58
CA GLY A 167 44.29 16.01 -22.94
C GLY A 167 45.03 15.93 -24.29
N ARG A 168 44.89 16.96 -25.13
CA ARG A 168 45.33 16.97 -26.55
C ARG A 168 46.36 18.07 -26.81
N SER A 169 47.52 17.74 -27.38
CA SER A 169 48.37 18.68 -28.14
C SER A 169 49.39 17.97 -29.05
N ASP A 170 49.63 18.53 -30.24
CA ASP A 170 50.43 17.98 -31.33
C ASP A 170 51.95 17.90 -31.09
N HIS A 171 52.63 16.95 -31.74
CA HIS A 171 53.53 17.32 -32.85
C HIS A 171 53.86 16.18 -33.84
N ARG A 172 53.95 16.56 -35.12
CA ARG A 172 54.39 15.77 -36.30
C ARG A 172 55.87 15.38 -36.15
N ASN A 173 56.45 14.32 -36.72
CA ASN A 173 56.58 13.88 -38.13
C ASN A 173 57.50 12.61 -38.10
N ALA A 174 57.74 11.77 -39.10
CA ALA A 174 57.29 11.65 -40.50
C ALA A 174 57.40 10.16 -40.94
N SER A 175 56.82 9.85 -42.09
CA SER A 175 56.79 8.52 -42.72
C SER A 175 57.93 8.26 -43.72
N SER A 176 58.37 7.01 -43.81
CA SER A 176 58.87 6.34 -45.03
C SER A 176 58.81 4.83 -44.77
N ASP A 177 57.87 4.10 -45.39
CA ASP A 177 58.11 3.25 -46.57
C ASP A 177 58.59 1.83 -46.16
N GLU A 178 58.19 0.71 -46.79
CA GLU A 178 57.33 0.55 -47.96
C GLU A 178 56.50 -0.75 -47.89
N SER A 179 55.45 -0.73 -48.73
CA SER A 179 54.75 -1.80 -49.45
C SER A 179 55.43 -3.21 -49.58
N SER A 180 54.74 -4.33 -49.88
CA SER A 180 53.39 -4.51 -50.46
C SER A 180 52.80 -5.95 -50.34
N LYS A 181 51.45 -6.01 -50.34
CA LYS A 181 50.55 -6.95 -51.08
C LYS A 181 50.76 -8.50 -51.02
N SER A 182 49.87 -9.11 -50.23
CA SER A 182 48.66 -9.85 -50.71
C SER A 182 48.56 -11.39 -50.75
N ARG A 183 47.32 -11.82 -50.44
CA ARG A 183 46.54 -12.98 -50.95
C ARG A 183 46.62 -14.37 -50.28
N LYS A 184 45.41 -14.92 -50.07
CA LYS A 184 44.96 -16.33 -49.81
C LYS A 184 44.81 -16.82 -48.35
N ARG A 185 43.60 -17.31 -48.06
CA ARG A 185 43.27 -18.52 -47.26
C ARG A 185 43.06 -19.70 -48.25
N PRO A 186 42.90 -20.99 -47.87
CA PRO A 186 43.08 -21.73 -46.59
C PRO A 186 44.31 -22.69 -46.72
N PRO A 187 44.49 -23.89 -46.07
CA PRO A 187 43.68 -24.63 -45.07
C PRO A 187 44.44 -25.30 -43.88
N GLU A 188 43.67 -26.14 -43.18
CA GLU A 188 43.84 -27.28 -42.25
C GLU A 188 45.21 -27.94 -41.87
N GLU A 189 45.23 -28.37 -40.60
CA GLU A 189 45.83 -29.59 -39.95
C GLU A 189 47.37 -29.82 -40.07
N ASP A 190 48.09 -30.22 -39.01
CA ASP A 190 47.88 -31.41 -38.16
C ASP A 190 48.77 -31.42 -36.86
N ALA A 191 48.62 -32.47 -36.03
CA ALA A 191 49.40 -32.90 -34.84
C ALA A 191 49.23 -32.07 -33.53
N ALA A 192 48.83 -32.64 -32.38
CA ALA A 192 49.21 -33.95 -31.85
C ALA A 192 48.20 -34.58 -30.87
N ILE A 193 47.85 -35.86 -31.09
CA ILE A 193 47.25 -36.76 -30.09
C ILE A 193 48.05 -38.07 -30.09
N ALA A 194 48.68 -38.40 -28.95
CA ALA A 194 49.19 -39.73 -28.62
C ALA A 194 49.35 -39.81 -27.08
N VAL A 195 48.30 -40.19 -26.35
CA VAL A 195 48.01 -41.56 -25.88
C VAL A 195 48.64 -41.87 -24.51
N LEU A 196 47.74 -42.13 -23.55
CA LEU A 196 48.07 -42.67 -22.22
C LEU A 196 48.81 -44.00 -22.32
N LEU A 197 49.83 -44.20 -21.47
CA LEU A 197 50.20 -45.47 -20.83
C LEU A 197 51.39 -45.25 -19.87
N GLY A 198 51.38 -45.83 -18.66
CA GLY A 198 52.60 -46.00 -17.86
C GLY A 198 52.79 -45.15 -16.59
N ALA A 199 51.74 -44.82 -15.84
CA ALA A 199 51.85 -44.25 -14.48
C ALA A 199 51.43 -45.25 -13.37
N THR A 200 51.74 -46.53 -13.56
CA THR A 200 51.58 -47.59 -12.54
C THR A 200 52.84 -48.43 -12.48
N MET A 201 53.29 -48.76 -11.26
CA MET A 201 54.39 -49.70 -10.92
C MET A 201 55.81 -49.09 -10.80
N SER A 202 56.05 -48.38 -9.70
CA SER A 202 57.31 -48.53 -8.95
C SER A 202 57.03 -48.46 -7.44
N SER A 203 57.41 -49.52 -6.71
CA SER A 203 57.31 -49.55 -5.25
C SER A 203 58.47 -48.78 -4.61
N PRO A 204 58.28 -48.19 -3.42
CA PRO A 204 59.36 -47.59 -2.66
C PRO A 204 60.21 -48.66 -1.95
N SER A 205 61.50 -48.36 -1.76
CA SER A 205 62.40 -49.09 -0.86
C SER A 205 62.65 -48.30 0.42
N ASP A 206 62.73 -48.99 1.56
CA ASP A 206 63.19 -48.50 2.88
C ASP A 206 64.50 -47.67 2.77
N SER A 207 64.86 -46.73 3.65
CA SER A 207 64.62 -46.52 5.11
C SER A 207 65.21 -45.14 5.52
N PRO A 208 65.23 -44.67 6.80
CA PRO A 208 64.34 -44.91 7.96
C PRO A 208 63.88 -43.61 8.70
N ALA A 209 63.01 -43.79 9.71
CA ALA A 209 62.92 -43.00 10.96
C ALA A 209 62.40 -41.53 10.99
N ASP A 210 61.12 -41.43 11.42
CA ASP A 210 60.67 -40.71 12.64
C ASP A 210 59.91 -39.34 12.54
N LYS A 211 58.76 -39.31 13.25
CA LYS A 211 57.91 -38.15 13.67
C LYS A 211 57.38 -37.12 12.66
N SER A 212 56.13 -37.29 12.20
CA SER A 212 55.10 -36.20 12.11
C SER A 212 53.71 -36.66 11.62
N ASN A 213 53.02 -37.56 12.33
CA ASN A 213 51.65 -37.99 11.99
C ASN A 213 50.53 -36.99 12.37
N GLY A 214 50.79 -35.67 12.36
CA GLY A 214 49.81 -34.65 12.72
C GLY A 214 49.03 -34.07 11.52
N ASN A 215 49.73 -33.67 10.46
CA ASN A 215 49.19 -32.67 9.52
C ASN A 215 48.22 -33.21 8.45
N ASP A 216 48.18 -34.52 8.18
CA ASP A 216 47.30 -35.12 7.14
C ASP A 216 45.83 -35.24 7.61
N VAL A 217 45.58 -35.16 8.93
CA VAL A 217 44.23 -35.14 9.51
C VAL A 217 43.61 -33.76 9.35
N ASP A 218 44.33 -32.71 9.75
CA ASP A 218 43.86 -31.32 9.69
C ASP A 218 43.55 -30.87 8.25
N ALA A 219 44.36 -31.28 7.27
CA ALA A 219 44.13 -30.95 5.87
C ALA A 219 42.78 -31.51 5.34
N ARG A 220 42.44 -32.75 5.70
CA ARG A 220 41.15 -33.37 5.33
C ARG A 220 40.00 -32.72 6.09
N GLN A 221 40.18 -32.47 7.38
CA GLN A 221 39.17 -31.87 8.24
C GLN A 221 38.81 -30.44 7.77
N ASN A 222 39.80 -29.65 7.31
CA ASN A 222 39.58 -28.32 6.73
C ASN A 222 38.81 -28.36 5.40
N GLY A 223 39.12 -29.31 4.51
CA GLY A 223 38.36 -29.50 3.27
C GLY A 223 36.90 -29.91 3.52
N LEU A 224 36.69 -30.77 4.51
CA LEU A 224 35.40 -31.27 4.95
C LEU A 224 34.52 -30.14 5.54
N MET A 225 35.11 -29.25 6.35
CA MET A 225 34.44 -28.04 6.85
C MET A 225 34.08 -27.03 5.74
N HIS A 226 34.89 -26.91 4.69
CA HIS A 226 34.57 -26.03 3.56
C HIS A 226 33.30 -26.50 2.80
N LEU A 227 33.13 -27.81 2.63
CA LEU A 227 31.96 -28.40 1.98
C LEU A 227 30.70 -28.21 2.82
N THR A 228 30.73 -28.51 4.13
CA THR A 228 29.55 -28.34 5.00
C THR A 228 29.11 -26.89 5.05
N LYS A 229 30.04 -25.93 5.17
CA LYS A 229 29.76 -24.50 5.14
C LYS A 229 29.04 -24.06 3.86
N LYS A 230 29.48 -24.54 2.69
CA LYS A 230 28.83 -24.25 1.40
C LYS A 230 27.45 -24.92 1.27
N LEU A 231 27.27 -26.12 1.80
CA LEU A 231 25.96 -26.78 1.86
C LEU A 231 24.97 -26.03 2.77
N ILE A 232 25.45 -25.45 3.87
CA ILE A 232 24.66 -24.58 4.77
C ILE A 232 24.28 -23.26 4.08
N GLU A 233 25.18 -22.66 3.30
CA GLU A 233 24.89 -21.47 2.47
C GLU A 233 23.77 -21.76 1.45
N ILE A 234 23.89 -22.87 0.72
CA ILE A 234 22.86 -23.35 -0.23
C ILE A 234 21.52 -23.62 0.48
N ARG A 235 21.54 -24.26 1.66
CA ARG A 235 20.34 -24.45 2.50
C ARG A 235 19.67 -23.11 2.81
N SER A 236 20.44 -22.10 3.23
CA SER A 236 19.90 -20.77 3.56
C SER A 236 19.32 -20.06 2.35
N MET A 237 19.90 -20.25 1.15
CA MET A 237 19.32 -19.70 -0.09
C MET A 237 18.02 -20.41 -0.46
N LEU A 238 17.99 -21.74 -0.45
CA LEU A 238 16.79 -22.54 -0.74
C LEU A 238 15.60 -22.20 0.18
N LEU A 239 15.86 -22.04 1.49
CA LEU A 239 14.87 -21.57 2.47
C LEU A 239 14.29 -20.18 2.16
N SER A 240 15.03 -19.32 1.44
CA SER A 240 14.55 -17.99 1.03
C SER A 240 13.76 -17.97 -0.29
N ILE A 241 13.75 -19.09 -1.02
CA ILE A 241 13.10 -19.23 -2.32
C ILE A 241 11.71 -19.85 -2.17
N ASP A 242 11.57 -20.86 -1.32
CA ASP A 242 10.44 -21.78 -1.39
C ASP A 242 9.82 -22.14 -0.03
N GLN A 243 8.48 -22.25 -0.04
CA GLN A 243 7.66 -22.74 1.08
C GLN A 243 7.31 -24.23 0.94
N SER A 244 7.57 -24.84 -0.23
CA SER A 244 7.31 -26.25 -0.47
C SER A 244 8.32 -27.16 0.23
N ASP A 245 7.90 -28.39 0.53
CA ASP A 245 8.73 -29.35 1.29
C ASP A 245 9.76 -30.09 0.40
N SER A 246 9.79 -29.90 -0.93
CA SER A 246 10.63 -30.69 -1.85
C SER A 246 12.12 -30.30 -1.88
N LEU A 247 12.48 -29.06 -1.58
CA LEU A 247 13.87 -28.56 -1.71
C LEU A 247 14.69 -28.59 -0.40
N LYS A 248 14.28 -29.39 0.59
CA LYS A 248 14.86 -29.35 1.94
C LYS A 248 16.13 -30.20 2.08
N LEU A 249 17.24 -29.55 2.40
CA LEU A 249 18.48 -30.21 2.84
C LEU A 249 18.31 -30.80 4.27
N PRO A 250 18.86 -32.00 4.54
CA PRO A 250 18.86 -32.60 5.88
C PRO A 250 19.43 -31.66 6.94
N SER A 251 18.74 -31.57 8.08
CA SER A 251 19.18 -30.82 9.26
C SER A 251 19.10 -31.71 10.50
N ILE A 252 19.84 -31.39 11.57
CA ILE A 252 19.76 -32.13 12.84
C ILE A 252 18.62 -31.56 13.68
N VAL A 253 17.59 -32.36 13.95
CA VAL A 253 16.41 -31.97 14.74
C VAL A 253 16.53 -32.55 16.15
N VAL A 254 16.53 -31.69 17.17
CA VAL A 254 16.76 -32.08 18.57
C VAL A 254 15.44 -32.29 19.30
N ILE A 255 15.26 -33.50 19.84
CA ILE A 255 14.05 -33.90 20.58
C ILE A 255 14.39 -34.47 21.95
N GLY A 256 13.55 -34.17 22.94
CA GLY A 256 13.74 -34.60 24.33
C GLY A 256 12.43 -34.51 25.11
N SER A 257 12.34 -35.16 26.27
CA SER A 257 11.32 -34.79 27.26
C SER A 257 11.66 -33.43 27.86
N GLN A 258 10.67 -32.76 28.46
CA GLN A 258 10.96 -31.66 29.38
C GLN A 258 12.01 -32.11 30.42
N SER A 259 13.00 -31.25 30.69
CA SER A 259 14.11 -31.52 31.62
C SER A 259 15.04 -32.70 31.28
N SER A 260 15.07 -33.20 30.03
CA SER A 260 16.05 -34.23 29.60
C SER A 260 17.48 -33.72 29.40
N GLY A 261 17.76 -32.44 29.67
CA GLY A 261 19.07 -31.82 29.43
C GLY A 261 19.28 -31.27 28.01
N LYS A 262 18.23 -31.25 27.16
CA LYS A 262 18.27 -30.71 25.78
C LYS A 262 19.03 -29.38 25.64
N SER A 263 18.63 -28.36 26.40
CA SER A 263 19.28 -27.04 26.35
C SER A 263 20.75 -27.11 26.78
N SER A 264 21.07 -27.91 27.80
CA SER A 264 22.45 -28.11 28.28
C SER A 264 23.35 -28.79 27.26
N VAL A 265 22.81 -29.72 26.46
CA VAL A 265 23.55 -30.34 25.34
C VAL A 265 23.83 -29.32 24.23
N LEU A 266 22.85 -28.49 23.87
CA LEU A 266 23.04 -27.42 22.88
C LEU A 266 24.06 -26.37 23.35
N GLU A 267 23.97 -25.92 24.61
CA GLU A 267 24.94 -25.03 25.23
C GLU A 267 26.34 -25.65 25.30
N ALA A 268 26.46 -26.97 25.51
CA ALA A 268 27.74 -27.67 25.47
C ALA A 268 28.32 -27.81 24.04
N ILE A 269 27.46 -27.89 23.01
CA ILE A 269 27.87 -27.86 21.59
C ILE A 269 28.33 -26.45 21.18
N VAL A 270 27.71 -25.39 21.70
CA VAL A 270 28.11 -24.00 21.41
C VAL A 270 29.30 -23.54 22.28
N GLY A 271 29.33 -23.93 23.56
CA GLY A 271 30.30 -23.48 24.57
C GLY A 271 29.81 -22.34 25.49
N HIS A 272 28.61 -21.80 25.25
CA HIS A 272 28.07 -20.62 25.92
C HIS A 272 26.64 -20.88 26.43
N GLU A 273 26.26 -20.22 27.52
CA GLU A 273 24.87 -20.17 27.99
C GLU A 273 24.13 -19.05 27.23
N PHE A 274 23.20 -19.42 26.35
CA PHE A 274 22.39 -18.47 25.57
C PHE A 274 20.90 -18.86 25.52
N LEU A 275 20.55 -20.10 25.86
CA LEU A 275 19.15 -20.53 25.93
C LEU A 275 18.56 -20.11 27.28
N PRO A 276 17.33 -19.58 27.33
CA PRO A 276 16.71 -19.26 28.61
C PRO A 276 16.47 -20.54 29.42
N LYS A 277 16.60 -20.43 30.76
CA LYS A 277 16.40 -21.53 31.72
C LYS A 277 15.39 -21.06 32.77
N GLY A 278 14.37 -21.86 33.05
CA GLY A 278 13.32 -21.51 34.00
C GLY A 278 12.34 -22.64 34.26
N ASN A 279 11.48 -22.45 35.28
CA ASN A 279 10.52 -23.46 35.73
C ASN A 279 9.26 -23.53 34.85
N ASN A 280 8.90 -22.41 34.20
CA ASN A 280 7.79 -22.35 33.25
C ASN A 280 8.24 -22.81 31.84
N MET A 281 7.30 -23.13 30.94
CA MET A 281 7.63 -23.56 29.57
C MET A 281 8.39 -22.46 28.82
N VAL A 282 9.70 -22.69 28.61
CA VAL A 282 10.63 -21.68 28.09
C VAL A 282 10.64 -21.61 26.56
N THR A 283 10.65 -22.75 25.88
CA THR A 283 10.67 -22.83 24.41
C THR A 283 9.24 -22.97 23.89
N ARG A 284 8.72 -21.95 23.20
CA ARG A 284 7.38 -21.93 22.58
C ARG A 284 7.40 -21.91 21.05
N ARG A 285 8.58 -21.73 20.45
CA ARG A 285 8.84 -21.71 19.00
C ARG A 285 10.03 -22.61 18.69
N PRO A 286 10.10 -23.24 17.50
CA PRO A 286 11.34 -23.83 17.01
C PRO A 286 12.46 -22.79 16.94
N ILE A 287 13.71 -23.18 17.20
CA ILE A 287 14.89 -22.32 17.00
C ILE A 287 15.78 -22.99 15.96
N GLU A 288 15.98 -22.35 14.80
CA GLU A 288 16.93 -22.81 13.79
C GLU A 288 18.30 -22.20 14.09
N LEU A 289 19.12 -22.99 14.77
CA LEU A 289 20.47 -22.64 15.18
C LEU A 289 21.46 -23.04 14.09
N THR A 290 22.10 -22.04 13.48
CA THR A 290 23.18 -22.24 12.50
C THR A 290 24.50 -21.83 13.13
N LEU A 291 25.39 -22.79 13.35
CA LEU A 291 26.74 -22.58 13.86
C LEU A 291 27.69 -22.44 12.68
N ILE A 292 28.51 -21.38 12.68
CA ILE A 292 29.45 -21.08 11.59
C ILE A 292 30.84 -20.94 12.17
N HIS A 293 31.74 -21.82 11.72
CA HIS A 293 33.14 -21.76 12.08
C HIS A 293 33.79 -20.52 11.45
N THR A 294 34.40 -19.70 12.29
CA THR A 294 35.18 -18.53 11.89
C THR A 294 36.64 -18.78 12.23
N PRO A 295 37.50 -19.13 11.25
CA PRO A 295 38.91 -19.41 11.53
C PRO A 295 39.62 -18.15 12.05
N ALA A 296 40.64 -18.32 12.87
CA ALA A 296 41.45 -17.20 13.33
C ALA A 296 42.25 -16.61 12.16
N THR A 297 42.02 -15.33 11.87
CA THR A 297 42.83 -14.56 10.92
C THR A 297 44.28 -14.54 11.40
N GLY A 298 45.26 -14.59 10.49
CA GLY A 298 46.68 -14.82 10.78
C GLY A 298 47.38 -13.80 11.70
N ASP A 299 46.71 -12.73 12.13
CA ASP A 299 47.22 -11.69 13.01
C ASP A 299 47.25 -12.07 14.51
N GLY A 300 46.97 -13.34 14.86
CA GLY A 300 47.03 -13.85 16.24
C GLY A 300 45.93 -13.32 17.17
N LYS A 301 45.02 -12.46 16.69
CA LYS A 301 43.81 -12.06 17.41
C LYS A 301 42.77 -13.19 17.31
N THR A 302 42.30 -13.66 18.46
CA THR A 302 41.11 -14.53 18.51
C THR A 302 39.91 -13.77 17.94
N PRO A 303 39.20 -14.29 16.92
CA PRO A 303 38.05 -13.60 16.36
C PRO A 303 36.95 -13.47 17.41
N GLU A 304 36.33 -12.29 17.52
CA GLU A 304 35.26 -12.03 18.48
C GLU A 304 34.02 -12.88 18.15
N GLU A 305 33.47 -13.53 19.17
CA GLU A 305 32.28 -14.37 19.05
C GLU A 305 31.03 -13.49 19.06
N TYR A 306 30.10 -13.77 18.14
CA TYR A 306 28.85 -13.01 18.05
C TYR A 306 27.70 -13.88 17.51
N GLY A 307 26.49 -13.51 17.91
CA GLY A 307 25.25 -13.99 17.28
C GLY A 307 24.59 -12.92 16.43
N GLU A 308 23.82 -13.34 15.43
CA GLU A 308 22.92 -12.48 14.67
C GLU A 308 21.52 -13.11 14.55
N PHE A 309 20.50 -12.24 14.46
CA PHE A 309 19.12 -12.61 14.18
C PHE A 309 18.73 -12.00 12.81
N PRO A 310 18.84 -12.75 11.70
CA PRO A 310 18.67 -12.20 10.34
C PRO A 310 17.32 -11.50 10.14
N ALA A 311 16.24 -12.08 10.66
CA ALA A 311 14.88 -11.56 10.53
C ALA A 311 14.62 -10.26 11.32
N LEU A 312 15.42 -9.94 12.34
CA LEU A 312 15.23 -8.77 13.20
C LEU A 312 16.16 -7.60 12.87
N GLY A 313 17.19 -7.81 12.04
CA GLY A 313 18.12 -6.74 11.63
C GLY A 313 18.95 -6.12 12.76
N LEU A 314 18.99 -6.73 13.96
CA LEU A 314 19.61 -6.20 15.18
C LEU A 314 21.15 -6.08 15.13
N GLY A 315 21.78 -6.37 13.99
CA GLY A 315 23.22 -6.39 13.83
C GLY A 315 23.88 -7.56 14.59
N LYS A 316 25.16 -7.36 14.94
CA LYS A 316 25.99 -8.35 15.64
C LYS A 316 25.89 -8.19 17.15
N ILE A 317 25.50 -9.24 17.84
CA ILE A 317 25.36 -9.28 19.30
C ILE A 317 26.51 -10.09 19.89
N THR A 318 27.46 -9.44 20.54
CA THR A 318 28.61 -10.09 21.19
C THR A 318 28.30 -10.66 22.58
N ASN A 319 27.32 -10.08 23.30
CA ASN A 319 26.93 -10.55 24.62
C ASN A 319 25.80 -11.58 24.54
N PHE A 320 26.11 -12.85 24.81
CA PHE A 320 25.16 -13.96 24.84
C PHE A 320 24.01 -13.79 25.86
N ALA A 321 24.18 -12.98 26.92
CA ALA A 321 23.08 -12.66 27.83
C ALA A 321 21.97 -11.85 27.13
N ASN A 322 22.34 -10.97 26.19
CA ASN A 322 21.37 -10.22 25.39
C ASN A 322 20.62 -11.15 24.42
N ILE A 323 21.31 -12.15 23.85
CA ILE A 323 20.70 -13.21 23.01
C ILE A 323 19.69 -14.03 23.84
N GLN A 324 20.02 -14.36 25.09
CA GLN A 324 19.10 -15.05 26.00
C GLN A 324 17.86 -14.19 26.32
N GLN A 325 18.04 -12.88 26.49
CA GLN A 325 16.93 -11.96 26.71
C GLN A 325 16.03 -11.84 25.46
N THR A 326 16.58 -11.61 24.26
CA THR A 326 15.78 -11.52 23.03
C THR A 326 15.04 -12.81 22.74
N LEU A 327 15.66 -13.98 22.96
CA LEU A 327 14.96 -15.27 22.88
C LEU A 327 13.81 -15.38 23.90
N THR A 328 13.96 -14.83 25.10
CA THR A 328 12.89 -14.82 26.10
C THR A 328 11.73 -13.93 25.64
N ASP A 329 12.03 -12.72 25.16
CA ASP A 329 11.04 -11.75 24.69
C ASP A 329 10.26 -12.28 23.47
N LEU A 330 10.94 -12.92 22.51
CA LEU A 330 10.31 -13.58 21.35
C LEU A 330 9.38 -14.74 21.74
N ASN A 331 9.68 -15.46 22.83
CA ASN A 331 8.80 -16.51 23.36
C ASN A 331 7.62 -15.91 24.15
N LEU A 332 7.81 -14.79 24.85
CA LEU A 332 6.73 -14.07 25.56
C LEU A 332 5.74 -13.38 24.62
N ALA A 333 6.19 -12.97 23.42
CA ALA A 333 5.33 -12.41 22.37
C ALA A 333 4.27 -13.40 21.84
N VAL A 334 4.44 -14.72 22.04
CA VAL A 334 3.44 -15.73 21.66
C VAL A 334 2.24 -15.68 22.63
N PRO A 335 1.01 -15.43 22.15
CA PRO A 335 -0.15 -15.28 23.03
C PRO A 335 -0.44 -16.56 23.82
N GLY A 336 -0.79 -16.40 25.10
CA GLY A 336 -1.02 -17.52 26.03
C GLY A 336 -2.13 -18.50 25.60
N SER A 337 -3.07 -18.05 24.75
CA SER A 337 -4.11 -18.89 24.16
C SER A 337 -3.58 -19.88 23.12
N GLU A 338 -2.54 -19.52 22.38
CA GLU A 338 -1.96 -20.40 21.36
C GLU A 338 -0.89 -21.32 21.94
N ALA A 339 -0.14 -20.81 22.94
CA ALA A 339 0.89 -21.45 23.76
C ALA A 339 2.16 -21.94 23.02
N VAL A 340 2.05 -22.35 21.76
CA VAL A 340 3.16 -22.75 20.87
C VAL A 340 2.87 -22.24 19.46
N SER A 341 3.86 -21.67 18.79
CA SER A 341 3.79 -21.24 17.38
C SER A 341 4.68 -22.09 16.48
N ASN A 342 4.27 -22.23 15.21
CA ASN A 342 5.01 -22.96 14.17
C ASN A 342 6.11 -22.12 13.50
N ASP A 343 6.17 -20.82 13.79
CA ASP A 343 7.13 -19.88 13.19
C ASP A 343 8.52 -20.06 13.82
N PRO A 344 9.56 -20.49 13.08
CA PRO A 344 10.91 -20.69 13.63
C PRO A 344 11.57 -19.36 14.04
N ILE A 345 12.60 -19.44 14.86
CA ILE A 345 13.50 -18.32 15.18
C ILE A 345 14.87 -18.64 14.58
N ASP A 346 15.29 -17.88 13.58
CA ASP A 346 16.61 -18.02 12.97
C ASP A 346 17.68 -17.36 13.86
N LEU A 347 18.64 -18.16 14.33
CA LEU A 347 19.78 -17.71 15.12
C LEU A 347 21.08 -18.24 14.50
N ARG A 348 21.97 -17.33 14.10
CA ARG A 348 23.31 -17.69 13.63
C ARG A 348 24.33 -17.33 14.69
N ILE A 349 25.27 -18.23 14.98
CA ILE A 349 26.38 -18.00 15.92
C ILE A 349 27.71 -18.22 15.20
N TYR A 350 28.57 -17.22 15.28
CA TYR A 350 29.93 -17.22 14.72
C TYR A 350 30.94 -17.34 15.86
N SER A 351 31.77 -18.39 15.82
CA SER A 351 32.84 -18.64 16.80
C SER A 351 33.97 -19.47 16.18
N PRO A 352 35.22 -19.34 16.65
CA PRO A 352 36.31 -20.25 16.29
C PRO A 352 36.21 -21.62 16.99
N HIS A 353 35.38 -21.75 18.03
CA HIS A 353 35.27 -22.96 18.86
C HIS A 353 34.04 -23.83 18.54
N VAL A 354 33.19 -23.38 17.61
CA VAL A 354 32.04 -24.15 17.11
C VAL A 354 32.36 -24.82 15.76
N PRO A 355 31.82 -26.01 15.50
CA PRO A 355 31.81 -26.62 14.17
C PRO A 355 30.72 -25.99 13.27
N ASP A 356 30.88 -26.09 11.95
CA ASP A 356 29.83 -25.76 10.98
C ASP A 356 28.68 -26.79 11.05
N LEU A 357 27.58 -26.44 11.73
CA LEU A 357 26.42 -27.33 11.96
C LEU A 357 25.09 -26.55 11.89
N THR A 358 24.03 -27.25 11.46
CA THR A 358 22.65 -26.75 11.54
C THR A 358 21.81 -27.64 12.47
N LEU A 359 21.25 -27.02 13.50
CA LEU A 359 20.53 -27.65 14.60
C LEU A 359 19.15 -26.99 14.74
N ILE A 360 18.08 -27.77 14.79
CA ILE A 360 16.72 -27.28 15.03
C ILE A 360 16.31 -27.69 16.43
N ASP A 361 16.20 -26.72 17.34
CA ASP A 361 15.73 -26.95 18.70
C ASP A 361 14.20 -26.90 18.75
N LEU A 362 13.58 -27.96 19.27
CA LEU A 362 12.13 -28.08 19.40
C LEU A 362 11.68 -27.97 20.87
N PRO A 363 10.42 -27.57 21.14
CA PRO A 363 9.85 -27.67 22.48
C PRO A 363 9.87 -29.13 22.96
N GLY A 364 10.28 -29.32 24.22
CA GLY A 364 10.35 -30.66 24.81
C GLY A 364 8.97 -31.29 25.01
N TYR A 365 8.88 -32.61 24.90
CA TYR A 365 7.63 -33.33 25.13
C TYR A 365 7.14 -33.17 26.57
N VAL A 366 5.95 -32.57 26.71
CA VAL A 366 5.22 -32.42 27.97
C VAL A 366 4.34 -33.64 28.22
N GLN A 367 4.49 -34.27 29.39
CA GLN A 367 3.69 -35.45 29.76
C GLN A 367 2.40 -35.08 30.53
N ILE A 368 2.45 -34.01 31.34
CA ILE A 368 1.38 -33.53 32.22
C ILE A 368 1.23 -32.02 32.00
N SER A 369 0.03 -31.54 31.67
CA SER A 369 -0.28 -30.10 31.57
C SER A 369 -0.48 -29.48 32.95
N SER A 370 0.03 -28.26 33.14
CA SER A 370 -0.27 -27.45 34.33
C SER A 370 -1.64 -26.77 34.20
N MET A 371 -2.26 -26.38 35.32
CA MET A 371 -3.62 -25.78 35.32
C MET A 371 -3.75 -24.52 34.45
N ASP A 372 -2.66 -23.76 34.28
CA ASP A 372 -2.62 -22.54 33.44
C ASP A 372 -2.41 -22.82 31.94
N GLN A 373 -2.42 -24.08 31.50
CA GLN A 373 -2.12 -24.49 30.13
C GLN A 373 -3.28 -25.29 29.50
N PRO A 374 -3.60 -25.06 28.21
CA PRO A 374 -4.65 -25.82 27.54
C PRO A 374 -4.22 -27.27 27.31
N GLU A 375 -5.13 -28.23 27.51
CA GLU A 375 -4.86 -29.66 27.35
C GLU A 375 -4.40 -30.03 25.91
N SER A 376 -4.88 -29.27 24.91
CA SER A 376 -4.45 -29.37 23.51
C SER A 376 -2.97 -29.03 23.27
N LEU A 377 -2.26 -28.42 24.24
CA LEU A 377 -0.83 -28.10 24.14
C LEU A 377 0.01 -29.33 23.80
N LYS A 378 -0.31 -30.48 24.41
CA LYS A 378 0.39 -31.75 24.21
C LYS A 378 0.29 -32.23 22.76
N GLU A 379 -0.90 -32.11 22.17
CA GLU A 379 -1.16 -32.46 20.76
C GLU A 379 -0.46 -31.48 19.81
N LYS A 380 -0.50 -30.17 20.10
CA LYS A 380 0.23 -29.15 19.34
C LYS A 380 1.73 -29.45 19.32
N ILE A 381 2.37 -29.63 20.48
CA ILE A 381 3.80 -29.97 20.58
C ILE A 381 4.11 -31.25 19.80
N ALA A 382 3.30 -32.31 19.96
CA ALA A 382 3.50 -33.55 19.23
C ALA A 382 3.37 -33.36 17.71
N SER A 383 2.40 -32.56 17.23
CA SER A 383 2.21 -32.28 15.80
C SER A 383 3.34 -31.43 15.20
N LEU A 384 3.87 -30.47 15.96
CA LEU A 384 5.02 -29.65 15.58
C LEU A 384 6.27 -30.54 15.45
N CYS A 385 6.53 -31.36 16.46
CA CYS A 385 7.62 -32.34 16.43
C CYS A 385 7.47 -33.33 15.26
N ASP A 386 6.29 -33.95 15.09
CA ASP A 386 6.00 -34.87 13.97
C ASP A 386 6.15 -34.21 12.57
N ARG A 387 6.14 -32.87 12.46
CA ARG A 387 6.45 -32.15 11.21
C ARG A 387 7.96 -32.13 10.92
N TYR A 388 8.77 -31.80 11.93
CA TYR A 388 10.22 -31.63 11.77
C TYR A 388 11.01 -32.96 11.76
N ILE A 389 10.55 -34.00 12.46
CA ILE A 389 11.24 -35.32 12.56
C ILE A 389 11.03 -36.19 11.28
N ARG A 390 10.21 -35.74 10.32
CA ARG A 390 10.05 -36.41 9.01
C ARG A 390 11.36 -36.46 8.23
N GLU A 391 11.42 -37.37 7.26
CA GLU A 391 12.51 -37.40 6.29
C GLU A 391 12.53 -36.08 5.49
N PRO A 392 13.72 -35.53 5.18
CA PRO A 392 15.04 -36.18 5.23
C PRO A 392 15.89 -35.85 6.48
N ASN A 393 15.30 -35.31 7.56
CA ASN A 393 16.08 -34.82 8.71
C ASN A 393 16.73 -35.93 9.58
N ILE A 394 17.86 -35.58 10.22
CA ILE A 394 18.55 -36.40 11.22
C ILE A 394 17.93 -36.12 12.60
N ILE A 395 17.76 -37.15 13.42
CA ILE A 395 17.06 -37.06 14.71
C ILE A 395 18.08 -37.15 15.85
N LEU A 396 18.16 -36.14 16.71
CA LEU A 396 18.97 -36.16 17.92
C LEU A 396 18.07 -36.38 19.15
N ALA A 397 18.01 -37.63 19.62
CA ALA A 397 17.14 -38.04 20.72
C ALA A 397 17.85 -37.90 22.08
N VAL A 398 17.58 -36.79 22.78
CA VAL A 398 18.17 -36.47 24.09
C VAL A 398 17.37 -37.10 25.22
N CYS A 399 17.93 -38.15 25.82
CA CYS A 399 17.39 -38.88 26.96
C CYS A 399 18.26 -38.63 28.20
N ALA A 400 17.68 -38.72 29.40
CA ALA A 400 18.43 -38.59 30.64
C ALA A 400 18.59 -39.98 31.29
N ALA A 401 19.79 -40.26 31.83
CA ALA A 401 20.15 -41.57 32.37
C ALA A 401 19.37 -41.97 33.65
N ASP A 402 18.81 -40.98 34.36
CA ASP A 402 17.98 -41.19 35.54
C ASP A 402 16.58 -41.78 35.25
N VAL A 403 16.21 -41.90 33.96
CA VAL A 403 14.92 -42.43 33.51
C VAL A 403 15.13 -43.61 32.55
N ASP A 404 14.35 -44.68 32.71
CA ASP A 404 14.39 -45.83 31.80
C ASP A 404 14.04 -45.44 30.35
N LEU A 405 14.87 -45.87 29.40
CA LEU A 405 14.78 -45.51 27.98
C LEU A 405 13.44 -45.91 27.36
N ALA A 406 12.80 -46.98 27.85
CA ALA A 406 11.47 -47.43 27.40
C ALA A 406 10.36 -46.36 27.64
N ASN A 407 10.55 -45.53 28.66
CA ASN A 407 9.62 -44.48 29.05
C ASN A 407 9.93 -43.12 28.39
N SER A 408 11.06 -43.01 27.66
CA SER A 408 11.43 -41.77 26.97
C SER A 408 10.46 -41.46 25.82
N PRO A 409 9.78 -40.30 25.83
CA PRO A 409 8.92 -39.89 24.72
C PRO A 409 9.74 -39.57 23.46
N ALA A 410 11.01 -39.15 23.61
CA ALA A 410 11.89 -38.83 22.50
C ALA A 410 12.23 -40.08 21.66
N LEU A 411 12.63 -41.18 22.31
CA LEU A 411 12.88 -42.46 21.61
C LEU A 411 11.59 -43.05 21.03
N ARG A 412 10.45 -42.89 21.70
CA ARG A 412 9.14 -43.35 21.19
C ARG A 412 8.72 -42.58 19.94
N ALA A 413 8.93 -41.27 19.90
CA ALA A 413 8.67 -40.44 18.73
C ALA A 413 9.66 -40.71 17.58
N SER A 414 10.95 -40.87 17.88
CA SER A 414 11.95 -41.30 16.88
C SER A 414 11.54 -42.63 16.25
N ARG A 415 11.30 -43.69 17.03
CA ARG A 415 10.95 -45.03 16.50
C ARG A 415 9.62 -45.08 15.73
N LYS A 416 8.73 -44.11 15.92
CA LYS A 416 7.49 -43.95 15.13
C LYS A 416 7.78 -43.55 13.67
N VAL A 417 8.87 -42.84 13.41
CA VAL A 417 9.25 -42.31 12.08
C VAL A 417 10.60 -42.80 11.55
N ASP A 418 11.37 -43.50 12.38
CA ASP A 418 12.61 -44.21 12.06
C ASP A 418 12.65 -45.53 12.86
N PRO A 419 11.89 -46.56 12.44
CA PRO A 419 11.77 -47.82 13.19
C PRO A 419 13.07 -48.65 13.20
N LEU A 420 13.99 -48.38 12.26
CA LEU A 420 15.29 -49.05 12.11
C LEU A 420 16.44 -48.28 12.79
N GLY A 421 16.23 -47.04 13.22
CA GLY A 421 17.26 -46.21 13.86
C GLY A 421 18.40 -45.81 12.91
N LEU A 422 18.12 -45.67 11.60
CA LEU A 422 19.14 -45.37 10.58
C LEU A 422 19.60 -43.92 10.61
N ARG A 423 18.70 -42.99 10.98
CA ARG A 423 18.93 -41.54 10.99
C ARG A 423 18.76 -40.92 12.38
N THR A 424 18.74 -41.74 13.42
CA THR A 424 18.62 -41.33 14.83
C THR A 424 19.94 -41.52 15.56
N ILE A 425 20.44 -40.46 16.20
CA ILE A 425 21.51 -40.49 17.21
C ILE A 425 20.88 -40.38 18.59
N GLY A 426 21.23 -41.28 19.51
CA GLY A 426 20.84 -41.17 20.91
C GLY A 426 21.88 -40.39 21.71
N VAL A 427 21.45 -39.39 22.48
CA VAL A 427 22.32 -38.68 23.44
C VAL A 427 21.81 -38.94 24.85
N ILE A 428 22.72 -39.34 25.74
CA ILE A 428 22.40 -39.76 27.10
C ILE A 428 23.05 -38.78 28.08
N THR A 429 22.21 -37.98 28.73
CA THR A 429 22.60 -36.91 29.66
C THR A 429 22.49 -37.39 31.11
N LYS A 430 23.00 -36.58 32.05
CA LYS A 430 22.98 -36.86 33.50
C LYS A 430 23.66 -38.19 33.87
N MET A 431 24.69 -38.58 33.13
CA MET A 431 25.46 -39.80 33.42
C MET A 431 26.15 -39.75 34.79
N ASP A 432 26.28 -38.57 35.40
CA ASP A 432 26.75 -38.34 36.78
C ASP A 432 25.78 -38.80 37.87
N LEU A 433 24.50 -39.02 37.55
CA LEU A 433 23.47 -39.42 38.51
C LEU A 433 23.26 -40.95 38.62
N VAL A 434 23.90 -41.73 37.75
CA VAL A 434 23.79 -43.20 37.70
C VAL A 434 25.13 -43.86 37.96
N PRO A 435 25.17 -45.09 38.53
CA PRO A 435 26.42 -45.82 38.67
C PRO A 435 27.06 -46.09 37.28
N PRO A 436 28.40 -45.99 37.14
CA PRO A 436 29.09 -46.12 35.85
C PRO A 436 28.78 -47.40 35.06
N GLU A 437 28.61 -48.53 35.76
CA GLU A 437 28.22 -49.83 35.16
C GLU A 437 26.85 -49.76 34.47
N GLN A 438 25.86 -49.15 35.12
CA GLN A 438 24.54 -48.92 34.53
C GLN A 438 24.63 -47.95 33.35
N GLY A 439 25.46 -46.90 33.46
CA GLY A 439 25.74 -45.97 32.38
C GLY A 439 26.34 -46.65 31.14
N ALA A 440 27.35 -47.52 31.32
CA ALA A 440 27.95 -48.29 30.24
C ALA A 440 26.95 -49.28 29.60
N SER A 441 26.12 -49.95 30.39
CA SER A 441 25.05 -50.83 29.90
C SER A 441 24.01 -50.08 29.07
N ILE A 442 23.65 -48.86 29.49
CA ILE A 442 22.75 -47.96 28.77
C ILE A 442 23.36 -47.49 27.44
N LEU A 443 24.65 -47.11 27.42
CA LEU A 443 25.36 -46.70 26.19
C LEU A 443 25.59 -47.84 25.20
N ALA A 444 25.76 -49.07 25.67
CA ALA A 444 25.88 -50.24 24.80
C ALA A 444 24.62 -50.49 23.96
N GLY A 445 23.46 -49.88 24.30
CA GLY A 445 22.29 -49.80 23.43
C GLY A 445 21.53 -51.12 23.21
N ASN A 446 21.92 -52.22 23.86
CA ASN A 446 21.41 -53.59 23.62
C ASN A 446 19.87 -53.73 23.64
N ARG A 447 19.14 -52.85 24.36
CA ARG A 447 17.66 -52.87 24.41
C ARG A 447 16.99 -52.13 23.24
N TYR A 448 17.65 -51.11 22.69
CA TYR A 448 17.12 -50.22 21.66
C TYR A 448 18.24 -49.81 20.70
N PRO A 449 18.72 -50.72 19.83
CA PRO A 449 19.85 -50.43 18.96
C PRO A 449 19.53 -49.29 17.97
N LEU A 450 20.48 -48.38 17.79
CA LEU A 450 20.46 -47.31 16.79
C LEU A 450 21.71 -47.46 15.91
N HIS A 451 21.57 -47.33 14.59
CA HIS A 451 22.70 -47.52 13.66
C HIS A 451 23.79 -46.45 13.85
N LEU A 452 23.42 -45.25 14.27
CA LEU A 452 24.39 -44.17 14.53
C LEU A 452 24.98 -44.21 15.94
N GLY A 453 24.47 -45.10 16.82
CA GLY A 453 24.93 -45.33 18.19
C GLY A 453 24.34 -44.37 19.23
N TYR A 454 24.82 -44.53 20.47
CA TYR A 454 24.53 -43.64 21.60
C TYR A 454 25.81 -42.92 22.05
N VAL A 455 25.67 -41.65 22.44
CA VAL A 455 26.77 -40.85 23.02
C VAL A 455 26.41 -40.38 24.43
N GLY A 456 27.28 -40.67 25.41
CA GLY A 456 27.11 -40.26 26.80
C GLY A 456 27.77 -38.92 27.10
N VAL A 457 27.05 -37.99 27.72
CA VAL A 457 27.55 -36.63 28.03
C VAL A 457 27.19 -36.17 29.44
N VAL A 458 28.07 -35.37 30.05
CA VAL A 458 27.90 -34.76 31.38
C VAL A 458 27.91 -33.23 31.27
N ALA A 459 26.82 -32.70 30.69
CA ALA A 459 26.67 -31.27 30.40
C ALA A 459 26.26 -30.43 31.64
N LYS A 460 27.05 -30.44 32.70
CA LYS A 460 26.77 -29.72 33.96
C LYS A 460 27.80 -28.62 34.24
N SER A 461 27.37 -27.36 34.10
CA SER A 461 28.07 -26.21 34.69
C SER A 461 27.98 -26.31 36.21
N SER A 462 29.12 -26.36 36.91
CA SER A 462 29.14 -26.55 38.36
C SER A 462 28.69 -25.26 39.07
N GLY A 463 27.81 -25.40 40.06
CA GLY A 463 27.01 -24.31 40.64
C GLY A 463 27.74 -23.30 41.54
N LYS A 464 28.99 -22.92 41.24
CA LYS A 464 29.70 -21.81 41.89
C LYS A 464 30.41 -20.93 40.86
N ARG A 465 29.88 -19.72 40.67
CA ARG A 465 30.49 -18.64 39.86
C ARG A 465 31.77 -18.11 40.53
N SER A 466 32.87 -18.86 40.50
CA SER A 466 34.15 -18.44 41.11
C SER A 466 35.38 -18.60 40.22
N SER A 467 35.22 -18.87 38.93
CA SER A 467 36.31 -18.80 37.94
C SER A 467 35.93 -17.83 36.82
N SER A 468 36.91 -17.06 36.35
CA SER A 468 36.80 -16.13 35.21
C SER A 468 36.90 -16.84 33.85
N LEU A 469 36.61 -18.14 33.81
CA LEU A 469 36.71 -18.98 32.62
C LEU A 469 35.33 -19.11 31.95
N PRO A 470 35.24 -19.14 30.61
CA PRO A 470 33.98 -19.34 29.92
C PRO A 470 33.36 -20.71 30.28
N ALA A 471 32.03 -20.71 30.44
CA ALA A 471 31.29 -21.84 31.02
C ALA A 471 31.51 -23.16 30.26
N GLY A 472 31.64 -23.12 28.93
CA GLY A 472 31.93 -24.31 28.11
C GLY A 472 33.27 -24.96 28.42
N THR A 473 34.32 -24.19 28.73
CA THR A 473 35.63 -24.75 29.11
C THR A 473 35.59 -25.42 30.48
N VAL A 474 34.78 -24.90 31.40
CA VAL A 474 34.55 -25.53 32.72
C VAL A 474 33.75 -26.82 32.57
N ALA A 475 32.70 -26.81 31.74
CA ALA A 475 31.90 -28.00 31.46
C ALA A 475 32.72 -29.13 30.82
N ARG A 476 33.56 -28.81 29.82
CA ARG A 476 34.50 -29.77 29.19
C ARG A 476 35.43 -30.42 30.21
N ARG A 477 36.12 -29.63 31.05
CA ARG A 477 37.02 -30.16 32.08
C ARG A 477 36.31 -31.08 33.07
N ASN A 478 35.11 -30.69 33.54
CA ASN A 478 34.32 -31.53 34.43
C ASN A 478 33.93 -32.88 33.77
N GLU A 479 33.65 -32.86 32.46
CA GLU A 479 33.31 -34.04 31.68
C GLU A 479 34.52 -34.97 31.46
N ASP A 480 35.67 -34.40 31.10
CA ASP A 480 36.95 -35.10 30.95
C ASP A 480 37.41 -35.73 32.29
N ASP A 481 37.27 -35.00 33.40
CA ASP A 481 37.59 -35.50 34.74
C ASP A 481 36.66 -36.67 35.14
N TYR A 482 35.35 -36.58 34.83
CA TYR A 482 34.38 -37.64 35.13
C TYR A 482 34.65 -38.93 34.32
N PHE A 483 34.86 -38.81 33.00
CA PHE A 483 35.14 -39.98 32.17
C PHE A 483 36.57 -40.51 32.36
N GLY A 484 37.52 -39.64 32.71
CA GLY A 484 38.89 -40.00 33.07
C GLY A 484 38.98 -40.79 34.38
N THR A 485 38.19 -40.43 35.39
CA THR A 485 38.11 -41.19 36.66
C THR A 485 37.41 -42.54 36.51
N HIS A 486 36.45 -42.67 35.58
CA HIS A 486 35.68 -43.90 35.35
C HIS A 486 36.11 -44.67 34.09
N ARG A 487 37.36 -44.49 33.66
CA ARG A 487 37.88 -44.99 32.37
C ARG A 487 37.76 -46.51 32.22
N ASP A 488 37.85 -47.27 33.31
CA ASP A 488 37.76 -48.74 33.26
C ASP A 488 36.38 -49.26 32.83
N TYR A 489 35.31 -48.48 33.04
CA TYR A 489 33.96 -48.84 32.59
C TYR A 489 33.66 -48.37 31.16
N PHE A 490 34.12 -47.16 30.81
CA PHE A 490 33.78 -46.54 29.53
C PHE A 490 34.79 -46.79 28.40
N ALA A 491 36.05 -47.15 28.71
CA ALA A 491 37.08 -47.42 27.70
C ALA A 491 37.42 -48.92 27.52
N ALA A 492 37.03 -49.80 28.45
CA ALA A 492 37.26 -51.25 28.31
C ALA A 492 36.45 -51.87 27.16
N SER A 493 35.33 -51.24 26.76
CA SER A 493 34.60 -51.55 25.53
C SER A 493 34.84 -50.43 24.51
N SER A 494 35.73 -50.68 23.54
CA SER A 494 36.15 -49.71 22.50
C SER A 494 35.04 -49.25 21.54
N SER A 495 33.80 -49.71 21.74
CA SER A 495 32.60 -49.32 21.01
C SER A 495 31.79 -48.18 21.66
N LEU A 496 32.07 -47.82 22.92
CA LEU A 496 31.29 -46.82 23.66
C LEU A 496 31.75 -45.39 23.33
N MET A 497 30.81 -44.53 22.91
CA MET A 497 31.08 -43.12 22.63
C MET A 497 30.72 -42.25 23.84
N VAL A 498 31.67 -41.47 24.32
CA VAL A 498 31.50 -40.55 25.46
C VAL A 498 32.12 -39.17 25.17
N GLY A 499 31.58 -38.13 25.81
CA GLY A 499 32.09 -36.77 25.74
C GLY A 499 31.46 -35.90 24.64
N THR A 500 31.42 -34.59 24.90
CA THR A 500 30.82 -33.59 23.99
C THR A 500 31.61 -33.40 22.70
N ASP A 501 32.94 -33.58 22.69
CA ASP A 501 33.74 -33.50 21.46
C ASP A 501 33.56 -34.69 20.52
N THR A 502 33.30 -35.90 21.06
CA THR A 502 32.95 -37.05 20.21
C THR A 502 31.56 -36.86 19.61
N LEU A 503 30.59 -36.33 20.39
CA LEU A 503 29.28 -35.93 19.88
C LEU A 503 29.41 -34.90 18.75
N ARG A 504 30.16 -33.80 18.94
CA ARG A 504 30.40 -32.77 17.92
C ARG A 504 30.95 -33.37 16.62
N ARG A 505 31.98 -34.22 16.71
CA ARG A 505 32.56 -34.91 15.54
C ARG A 505 31.55 -35.80 14.84
N ARG A 506 30.80 -36.61 15.61
CA ARG A 506 29.81 -37.53 15.07
C ARG A 506 28.65 -36.81 14.38
N LEU A 507 28.21 -35.67 14.91
CA LEU A 507 27.19 -34.83 14.28
C LEU A 507 27.68 -34.25 12.94
N MET A 508 28.93 -33.82 12.83
CA MET A 508 29.52 -33.36 11.56
C MET A 508 29.56 -34.48 10.52
N GLU A 509 30.14 -35.64 10.86
CA GLU A 509 30.25 -36.82 9.96
C GLU A 509 28.88 -37.25 9.41
N VAL A 510 27.87 -37.33 10.29
CA VAL A 510 26.52 -37.78 9.91
C VAL A 510 25.79 -36.70 9.09
N LEU A 511 25.91 -35.42 9.46
CA LEU A 511 25.31 -34.32 8.70
C LEU A 511 25.90 -34.24 7.29
N GLU A 512 27.23 -34.29 7.16
CA GLU A 512 27.92 -34.29 5.88
C GLU A 512 27.51 -35.49 5.02
N SER A 513 27.57 -36.70 5.57
CA SER A 513 27.20 -37.93 4.85
C SER A 513 25.74 -37.89 4.37
N SER A 514 24.83 -37.42 5.23
CA SER A 514 23.41 -37.25 4.90
C SER A 514 23.20 -36.19 3.81
N MET A 515 23.75 -34.98 3.99
CA MET A 515 23.68 -33.91 2.98
C MET A 515 24.26 -34.37 1.64
N ALA A 516 25.44 -34.98 1.64
CA ALA A 516 26.12 -35.47 0.44
C ALA A 516 25.37 -36.63 -0.26
N SER A 517 24.54 -37.39 0.45
CA SER A 517 23.63 -38.37 -0.14
C SER A 517 22.39 -37.71 -0.77
N SER A 518 21.81 -36.72 -0.09
CA SER A 518 20.64 -35.96 -0.57
C SER A 518 20.96 -35.02 -1.74
N LEU A 519 22.22 -34.60 -1.87
CA LEU A 519 22.68 -33.57 -2.80
C LEU A 519 22.23 -33.83 -4.24
N HIS A 520 22.39 -35.07 -4.74
CA HIS A 520 22.01 -35.38 -6.13
C HIS A 520 20.49 -35.30 -6.36
N GLY A 521 19.68 -35.73 -5.38
CA GLY A 521 18.23 -35.58 -5.45
C GLY A 521 17.81 -34.11 -5.48
N ILE A 522 18.48 -33.27 -4.69
CA ILE A 522 18.21 -31.83 -4.60
C ILE A 522 18.70 -31.10 -5.86
N THR A 523 19.86 -31.45 -6.44
CA THR A 523 20.30 -30.91 -7.74
C THR A 523 19.29 -31.19 -8.83
N ASN A 524 18.75 -32.42 -8.90
CA ASN A 524 17.73 -32.77 -9.89
C ASN A 524 16.40 -32.01 -9.63
N ALA A 525 16.00 -31.81 -8.38
CA ALA A 525 14.80 -31.05 -8.01
C ALA A 525 14.94 -29.55 -8.32
N VAL A 526 16.07 -28.94 -7.95
CA VAL A 526 16.40 -27.55 -8.27
C VAL A 526 16.46 -27.33 -9.78
N GLN A 527 17.03 -28.27 -10.55
CA GLN A 527 17.04 -28.19 -12.00
C GLN A 527 15.60 -28.22 -12.57
N LEU A 528 14.75 -29.14 -12.12
CA LEU A 528 13.35 -29.22 -12.55
C LEU A 528 12.58 -27.92 -12.26
N GLU A 529 12.74 -27.36 -11.08
CA GLU A 529 12.09 -26.09 -10.70
C GLU A 529 12.66 -24.88 -11.45
N LEU A 530 13.97 -24.87 -11.73
CA LEU A 530 14.60 -23.84 -12.55
C LEU A 530 14.12 -23.90 -14.01
N GLU A 531 13.92 -25.11 -14.56
CA GLU A 531 13.35 -25.32 -15.89
C GLU A 531 11.88 -24.84 -15.96
N ASP A 532 11.05 -25.15 -14.96
CA ASP A 532 9.67 -24.65 -14.87
C ASP A 532 9.63 -23.12 -14.68
N ALA A 533 10.41 -22.56 -13.75
CA ALA A 533 10.49 -21.11 -13.55
C ALA A 533 10.97 -20.38 -14.83
N THR A 534 11.95 -20.94 -15.55
CA THR A 534 12.43 -20.41 -16.83
C THR A 534 11.37 -20.53 -17.92
N TYR A 535 10.64 -21.64 -18.00
CA TYR A 535 9.53 -21.81 -18.93
C TYR A 535 8.40 -20.82 -18.66
N GLN A 536 7.99 -20.65 -17.40
CA GLN A 536 6.97 -19.67 -17.00
C GLN A 536 7.41 -18.24 -17.33
N PHE A 537 8.66 -17.87 -17.02
CA PHE A 537 9.21 -16.55 -17.32
C PHE A 537 9.19 -16.26 -18.82
N LYS A 538 9.57 -17.26 -19.64
CA LYS A 538 9.53 -17.15 -21.10
C LYS A 538 8.10 -17.06 -21.66
N VAL A 539 7.17 -17.89 -21.19
CA VAL A 539 5.78 -17.90 -21.70
C VAL A 539 5.00 -16.67 -21.28
N GLN A 540 5.15 -16.20 -20.04
CA GLN A 540 4.38 -15.07 -19.50
C GLN A 540 5.00 -13.71 -19.86
N TYR A 541 6.33 -13.62 -19.88
CA TYR A 541 7.06 -12.35 -19.95
C TYR A 541 8.06 -12.25 -21.12
N ASN A 542 8.16 -13.29 -21.97
CA ASN A 542 9.04 -13.34 -23.14
C ASN A 542 10.51 -12.97 -22.82
N ASP A 543 11.00 -13.47 -21.67
CA ASP A 543 12.33 -13.22 -21.12
C ASP A 543 12.67 -11.72 -20.86
N ARG A 544 11.67 -10.80 -20.88
CA ARG A 544 11.87 -9.37 -20.54
C ARG A 544 12.17 -9.22 -19.04
N ARG A 545 13.41 -8.94 -18.66
CA ARG A 545 13.73 -8.53 -17.28
C ARG A 545 13.14 -7.14 -16.96
N ILE A 546 12.71 -6.94 -15.71
CA ILE A 546 12.27 -5.64 -15.17
C ILE A 546 12.92 -5.42 -13.79
N THR A 547 13.29 -4.18 -13.47
CA THR A 547 13.65 -3.77 -12.11
C THR A 547 12.60 -2.80 -11.57
N ALA A 548 12.49 -2.68 -10.24
CA ALA A 548 11.51 -1.81 -9.61
C ALA A 548 11.76 -0.33 -9.95
N GLU A 549 13.02 0.09 -10.03
CA GLU A 549 13.45 1.43 -10.45
C GLU A 549 13.06 1.71 -11.91
N SER A 550 13.29 0.74 -12.81
CA SER A 550 12.90 0.86 -14.21
C SER A 550 11.38 0.96 -14.37
N TYR A 551 10.61 0.27 -13.52
CA TYR A 551 9.16 0.38 -13.51
C TYR A 551 8.71 1.78 -13.05
N VAL A 552 9.22 2.27 -11.92
CA VAL A 552 8.93 3.63 -11.44
C VAL A 552 9.23 4.67 -12.52
N ALA A 553 10.40 4.61 -13.15
CA ALA A 553 10.76 5.51 -14.24
C ALA A 553 9.77 5.44 -15.42
N GLU A 554 9.40 4.24 -15.89
CA GLU A 554 8.40 4.05 -16.96
C GLU A 554 7.02 4.62 -16.57
N THR A 555 6.61 4.51 -15.29
CA THR A 555 5.35 5.09 -14.81
C THR A 555 5.36 6.62 -14.77
N VAL A 556 6.46 7.24 -14.32
CA VAL A 556 6.58 8.71 -14.23
C VAL A 556 6.81 9.35 -15.59
N ASP A 557 7.52 8.70 -16.51
CA ASP A 557 7.63 9.22 -17.89
C ASP A 557 6.30 9.10 -18.64
N THR A 558 5.52 8.04 -18.40
CA THR A 558 4.13 7.95 -18.90
C THR A 558 3.25 9.08 -18.35
N LEU A 559 3.41 9.43 -17.07
CA LEU A 559 2.72 10.56 -16.44
C LEU A 559 3.10 11.89 -17.11
N LYS A 560 4.40 12.16 -17.29
CA LYS A 560 4.91 13.38 -17.95
C LYS A 560 4.45 13.48 -19.40
N ALA A 561 4.44 12.36 -20.14
CA ALA A 561 3.96 12.31 -21.52
C ALA A 561 2.49 12.72 -21.60
N ARG A 562 1.62 12.14 -20.77
CA ARG A 562 0.21 12.54 -20.68
C ARG A 562 0.05 13.99 -20.25
N PHE A 563 0.75 14.43 -19.21
CA PHE A 563 0.70 15.82 -18.76
C PHE A 563 1.04 16.79 -19.90
N LYS A 564 2.05 16.47 -20.72
CA LYS A 564 2.42 17.23 -21.92
C LYS A 564 1.30 17.27 -22.96
N GLU A 565 0.60 16.15 -23.21
CA GLU A 565 -0.59 16.13 -24.08
C GLU A 565 -1.70 17.03 -23.52
N PHE A 566 -1.96 16.99 -22.21
CA PHE A 566 -2.96 17.82 -21.55
C PHE A 566 -2.63 19.33 -21.58
N THR A 567 -1.35 19.74 -21.57
CA THR A 567 -0.99 21.17 -21.72
C THR A 567 -1.52 21.78 -23.04
N ALA A 568 -1.73 20.97 -24.08
CA ALA A 568 -2.30 21.43 -25.34
C ALA A 568 -3.76 21.89 -25.21
N GLN A 569 -4.52 21.34 -24.26
CA GLN A 569 -5.92 21.71 -24.02
C GLN A 569 -6.04 23.06 -23.27
N PHE A 570 -5.02 23.45 -22.51
CA PHE A 570 -5.02 24.67 -21.68
C PHE A 570 -4.28 25.85 -22.34
N ARG A 571 -4.14 25.82 -23.67
CA ARG A 571 -3.60 26.95 -24.45
C ARG A 571 -4.53 28.16 -24.39
N LYS A 572 -3.93 29.36 -24.52
CA LYS A 572 -4.61 30.67 -24.49
C LYS A 572 -5.98 30.71 -25.23
N PRO A 573 -6.15 30.17 -26.46
CA PRO A 573 -7.45 30.24 -27.14
C PRO A 573 -8.57 29.47 -26.43
N GLN A 574 -8.27 28.29 -25.86
CA GLN A 574 -9.26 27.47 -25.16
C GLN A 574 -9.62 28.06 -23.79
N VAL A 575 -8.61 28.58 -23.07
CA VAL A 575 -8.82 29.30 -21.80
C VAL A 575 -9.68 30.54 -22.03
N ARG A 576 -9.42 31.32 -23.09
CA ARG A 576 -10.27 32.45 -23.49
C ARG A 576 -11.71 32.03 -23.78
N ALA A 577 -11.91 30.91 -24.48
CA ALA A 577 -13.27 30.41 -24.78
C ALA A 577 -14.02 30.03 -23.49
N ASN A 578 -13.36 29.34 -22.56
CA ASN A 578 -13.95 28.96 -21.27
C ASN A 578 -14.28 30.19 -20.40
N LEU A 579 -13.35 31.16 -20.30
CA LEU A 579 -13.56 32.42 -19.58
C LEU A 579 -14.66 33.28 -20.21
N LYS A 580 -14.73 33.33 -21.55
CA LYS A 580 -15.78 34.06 -22.26
C LYS A 580 -17.16 33.42 -22.05
N ALA A 581 -17.26 32.09 -21.97
CA ALA A 581 -18.51 31.42 -21.64
C ALA A 581 -18.99 31.77 -20.22
N MET A 582 -18.09 31.77 -19.22
CA MET A 582 -18.41 32.21 -17.86
C MET A 582 -18.87 33.67 -17.81
N LEU A 583 -18.20 34.56 -18.55
CA LEU A 583 -18.60 35.96 -18.64
C LEU A 583 -19.88 36.18 -19.45
N ASP A 584 -20.19 35.36 -20.45
CA ASP A 584 -21.47 35.40 -21.17
C ASP A 584 -22.64 35.02 -20.26
N ASP A 585 -22.49 34.01 -19.40
CA ASP A 585 -23.50 33.68 -18.37
C ASP A 585 -23.70 34.86 -17.38
N LYS A 586 -22.60 35.49 -16.92
CA LYS A 586 -22.66 36.70 -16.07
C LYS A 586 -23.32 37.90 -16.77
N VAL A 587 -23.06 38.12 -18.06
CA VAL A 587 -23.74 39.15 -18.86
C VAL A 587 -25.25 38.89 -18.90
N MET A 588 -25.66 37.64 -19.06
CA MET A 588 -27.08 37.27 -19.03
C MET A 588 -27.69 37.45 -17.63
N ASP A 589 -26.95 37.27 -16.54
CA ASP A 589 -27.42 37.58 -15.18
C ASP A 589 -27.63 39.09 -14.98
N VAL A 590 -26.69 39.91 -15.43
CA VAL A 590 -26.77 41.39 -15.34
C VAL A 590 -27.96 41.92 -16.16
N LEU A 591 -28.14 41.40 -17.38
CA LEU A 591 -29.28 41.74 -18.25
C LEU A 591 -30.61 41.29 -17.64
N GLU A 592 -30.68 40.13 -17.00
CA GLU A 592 -31.88 39.67 -16.31
C GLU A 592 -32.24 40.58 -15.14
N GLN A 593 -31.27 40.87 -14.26
CA GLN A 593 -31.48 41.68 -13.05
C GLN A 593 -31.90 43.12 -13.35
N LEU A 594 -31.29 43.75 -14.37
CA LEU A 594 -31.51 45.17 -14.67
C LEU A 594 -32.56 45.38 -15.76
N TYR A 595 -32.46 44.67 -16.89
CA TYR A 595 -33.26 44.96 -18.08
C TYR A 595 -34.53 44.11 -18.20
N TRP A 596 -34.48 42.80 -17.98
CA TRP A 596 -35.67 41.95 -18.23
C TRP A 596 -36.74 42.01 -17.15
N LEU A 597 -36.37 42.35 -15.91
CA LEU A 597 -37.33 42.55 -14.81
C LEU A 597 -37.98 43.95 -14.80
N ASP A 598 -37.53 44.86 -15.67
CA ASP A 598 -38.06 46.22 -15.73
C ASP A 598 -39.32 46.32 -16.60
N LYS A 599 -40.36 46.93 -16.04
CA LYS A 599 -41.63 47.21 -16.73
C LYS A 599 -41.45 48.20 -17.88
N ARG A 600 -40.43 49.07 -17.84
CA ARG A 600 -40.09 50.01 -18.93
C ARG A 600 -39.31 49.35 -20.08
N ALA A 601 -38.92 48.08 -19.98
CA ALA A 601 -38.14 47.40 -21.04
C ALA A 601 -38.76 47.45 -22.46
N PRO A 602 -40.09 47.44 -22.65
CA PRO A 602 -40.69 47.64 -23.98
C PRO A 602 -40.49 49.05 -24.55
N GLU A 603 -40.28 50.08 -23.72
CA GLU A 603 -40.02 51.46 -24.17
C GLU A 603 -38.76 51.52 -25.04
N LEU A 604 -37.69 50.80 -24.66
CA LEU A 604 -36.49 50.66 -25.49
C LEU A 604 -36.77 50.08 -26.88
N GLY A 605 -37.76 49.19 -27.00
CA GLY A 605 -38.18 48.61 -28.29
C GLY A 605 -38.96 49.60 -29.16
N LEU A 606 -39.72 50.50 -28.54
CA LEU A 606 -40.44 51.59 -29.21
C LEU A 606 -39.48 52.71 -29.64
N LEU A 607 -38.57 53.13 -28.75
CA LEU A 607 -37.52 54.10 -29.05
C LEU A 607 -36.60 53.61 -30.19
N ALA A 608 -36.30 52.31 -30.25
CA ALA A 608 -35.57 51.70 -31.36
C ALA A 608 -36.34 51.68 -32.70
N ALA A 609 -37.64 51.99 -32.73
CA ALA A 609 -38.41 52.14 -33.96
C ALA A 609 -38.34 53.57 -34.54
N ASP A 610 -38.08 54.59 -33.71
CA ASP A 610 -38.09 56.00 -34.10
C ASP A 610 -36.77 56.44 -34.75
N ALA A 611 -36.75 56.43 -36.09
CA ALA A 611 -35.58 56.69 -36.94
C ALA A 611 -34.95 58.11 -36.87
N LYS A 612 -35.33 58.97 -35.92
CA LYS A 612 -34.93 60.38 -35.83
C LYS A 612 -34.23 60.79 -34.52
N LEU A 613 -34.19 59.93 -33.51
CA LEU A 613 -33.61 60.24 -32.20
C LEU A 613 -32.08 60.33 -32.28
N LYS A 614 -31.46 61.32 -31.63
CA LYS A 614 -30.01 61.34 -31.41
C LYS A 614 -29.65 60.60 -30.13
N PRO A 615 -28.39 60.11 -29.98
CA PRO A 615 -27.92 59.53 -28.72
C PRO A 615 -28.05 60.47 -27.51
N GLU A 616 -28.08 61.79 -27.73
CA GLU A 616 -28.30 62.84 -26.73
C GLU A 616 -29.75 62.90 -26.21
N ASP A 617 -30.74 62.60 -27.06
CA ASP A 617 -32.18 62.70 -26.76
C ASP A 617 -32.70 61.56 -25.88
N VAL A 618 -31.86 60.55 -25.60
CA VAL A 618 -32.24 59.39 -24.77
C VAL A 618 -32.34 59.79 -23.29
N ASP A 619 -33.40 59.33 -22.62
CA ASP A 619 -33.63 59.49 -21.17
C ASP A 619 -32.38 59.06 -20.37
N ALA A 620 -31.90 59.95 -19.50
CA ALA A 620 -30.73 59.73 -18.65
C ALA A 620 -30.85 58.45 -17.79
N TYR A 621 -32.08 58.02 -17.49
CA TYR A 621 -32.38 56.71 -16.89
C TYR A 621 -31.64 55.55 -17.57
N TRP A 622 -31.65 55.49 -18.91
CA TRP A 622 -31.05 54.37 -19.64
C TRP A 622 -29.52 54.41 -19.66
N ARG A 623 -28.91 55.61 -19.62
CA ARG A 623 -27.45 55.76 -19.51
C ARG A 623 -26.95 55.27 -18.15
N HIS A 624 -27.53 55.75 -17.06
CA HIS A 624 -27.18 55.29 -15.71
C HIS A 624 -27.43 53.79 -15.51
N LYS A 625 -28.41 53.22 -16.23
CA LYS A 625 -28.68 51.77 -16.22
C LYS A 625 -27.61 50.97 -16.97
N LEU A 626 -27.08 51.49 -18.08
CA LEU A 626 -25.93 50.90 -18.79
C LEU A 626 -24.66 51.00 -17.95
N GLU A 627 -24.38 52.17 -17.34
CA GLU A 627 -23.27 52.37 -16.41
C GLU A 627 -23.35 51.41 -15.22
N ALA A 628 -24.52 51.24 -14.62
CA ALA A 628 -24.76 50.29 -13.54
C ALA A 628 -24.53 48.84 -13.99
N ALA A 629 -24.97 48.46 -15.19
CA ALA A 629 -24.74 47.14 -15.77
C ALA A 629 -23.25 46.87 -16.03
N SER A 630 -22.55 47.83 -16.64
CA SER A 630 -21.11 47.75 -16.90
C SER A 630 -20.30 47.68 -15.60
N SER A 631 -20.65 48.51 -14.61
CA SER A 631 -20.07 48.50 -13.27
C SER A 631 -20.33 47.19 -12.54
N LEU A 632 -21.52 46.60 -12.65
CA LEU A 632 -21.86 45.33 -12.02
C LEU A 632 -21.06 44.17 -12.64
N LEU A 633 -20.88 44.15 -13.97
CA LEU A 633 -20.07 43.16 -14.67
C LEU A 633 -18.57 43.30 -14.34
N THR A 634 -18.02 44.50 -14.45
CA THR A 634 -16.57 44.76 -14.29
C THR A 634 -16.09 44.70 -12.83
N LYS A 635 -17.00 44.89 -11.86
CA LYS A 635 -16.71 44.81 -10.42
C LYS A 635 -17.25 43.51 -9.78
N SER A 636 -17.64 42.52 -10.58
CA SER A 636 -18.17 41.23 -10.07
C SER A 636 -17.11 40.29 -9.45
N GLY A 637 -15.84 40.70 -9.33
CA GLY A 637 -14.73 39.83 -8.93
C GLY A 637 -14.20 38.93 -10.06
N VAL A 638 -14.15 39.45 -11.29
CA VAL A 638 -13.79 38.71 -12.51
C VAL A 638 -12.42 38.04 -12.39
N GLY A 639 -11.43 38.66 -11.74
CA GLY A 639 -10.10 38.06 -11.56
C GLY A 639 -10.12 36.82 -10.67
N ARG A 640 -10.94 36.83 -9.61
CA ARG A 640 -11.14 35.67 -8.73
C ARG A 640 -11.90 34.55 -9.44
N ASP A 641 -13.03 34.86 -10.06
CA ASP A 641 -13.85 33.88 -10.76
C ASP A 641 -13.09 33.25 -11.95
N SER A 642 -12.29 34.05 -12.66
CA SER A 642 -11.47 33.59 -13.79
C SER A 642 -10.32 32.69 -13.34
N THR A 643 -9.60 33.05 -12.28
CA THR A 643 -8.48 32.25 -11.76
C THR A 643 -8.96 30.95 -11.14
N LEU A 644 -10.07 30.96 -10.40
CA LEU A 644 -10.67 29.75 -9.85
C LEU A 644 -11.18 28.82 -10.96
N LEU A 645 -11.85 29.33 -12.00
CA LEU A 645 -12.32 28.50 -13.11
C LEU A 645 -11.15 27.74 -13.80
N VAL A 646 -10.03 28.42 -14.00
CA VAL A 646 -8.85 27.81 -14.63
C VAL A 646 -8.14 26.85 -13.68
N ALA A 647 -8.00 27.19 -12.39
CA ALA A 647 -7.40 26.32 -11.39
C ALA A 647 -8.21 25.05 -11.14
N ASP A 648 -9.54 25.13 -11.04
CA ASP A 648 -10.41 23.97 -10.87
C ASP A 648 -10.47 23.12 -12.15
N GLY A 649 -10.31 23.74 -13.34
CA GLY A 649 -10.06 23.02 -14.58
C GLY A 649 -8.75 22.21 -14.56
N LEU A 650 -7.65 22.78 -14.05
CA LEU A 650 -6.38 22.06 -13.89
C LEU A 650 -6.49 20.94 -12.85
N ARG A 651 -7.18 21.16 -11.72
CA ARG A 651 -7.46 20.13 -10.71
C ARG A 651 -8.20 18.94 -11.33
N ALA A 652 -9.32 19.21 -12.01
CA ALA A 652 -10.13 18.17 -12.64
C ALA A 652 -9.35 17.38 -13.71
N LEU A 653 -8.42 18.02 -14.42
CA LEU A 653 -7.48 17.31 -15.31
C LEU A 653 -6.55 16.40 -14.51
N ILE A 654 -5.97 16.88 -13.42
CA ILE A 654 -5.01 16.12 -12.62
C ILE A 654 -5.70 14.92 -11.95
N ASP A 655 -6.94 15.08 -11.49
CA ASP A 655 -7.80 13.98 -11.05
C ASP A 655 -8.07 12.96 -12.18
N THR A 656 -8.18 13.38 -13.44
CA THR A 656 -8.28 12.44 -14.57
C THR A 656 -6.96 11.75 -14.92
N ILE A 657 -5.83 12.41 -14.69
CA ILE A 657 -4.49 11.83 -14.91
C ILE A 657 -4.19 10.79 -13.82
N ALA A 658 -4.41 11.15 -12.54
CA ALA A 658 -4.21 10.29 -11.38
C ALA A 658 -5.13 9.06 -11.38
N ALA A 659 -6.35 9.18 -11.94
CA ALA A 659 -7.27 8.06 -12.09
C ALA A 659 -7.00 7.15 -13.32
N GLY A 660 -5.95 7.43 -14.11
CA GLY A 660 -5.56 6.63 -15.27
C GLY A 660 -4.38 5.70 -14.99
N ASP A 661 -4.29 4.59 -15.71
CA ASP A 661 -3.17 3.64 -15.60
C ASP A 661 -1.83 4.35 -15.88
N PRO A 662 -0.76 4.17 -15.10
CA PRO A 662 -0.55 3.10 -14.11
C PRO A 662 -0.99 3.42 -12.68
N PHE A 663 -1.37 4.66 -12.36
CA PHE A 663 -1.67 5.09 -10.98
C PHE A 663 -2.95 4.48 -10.40
N THR A 664 -3.75 3.81 -11.22
CA THR A 664 -4.86 2.92 -10.82
C THR A 664 -4.43 1.82 -9.85
N HIS A 665 -3.17 1.38 -9.91
CA HIS A 665 -2.59 0.41 -8.97
C HIS A 665 -1.88 1.06 -7.76
N HIS A 666 -1.67 2.37 -7.78
CA HIS A 666 -0.82 3.11 -6.83
C HIS A 666 -1.59 4.26 -6.16
N PRO A 667 -2.59 3.96 -5.31
CA PRO A 667 -3.50 4.97 -4.76
C PRO A 667 -2.78 6.01 -3.88
N HIS A 668 -1.73 5.61 -3.15
CA HIS A 668 -0.96 6.54 -2.32
C HIS A 668 -0.17 7.55 -3.16
N ALA A 669 0.44 7.11 -4.27
CA ALA A 669 1.13 8.01 -5.19
C ALA A 669 0.14 8.93 -5.94
N ALA A 670 -1.03 8.40 -6.33
CA ALA A 670 -2.11 9.19 -6.93
C ALA A 670 -2.60 10.31 -5.99
N GLU A 671 -2.77 10.00 -4.69
CA GLU A 671 -3.16 11.00 -3.69
C GLU A 671 -2.09 12.07 -3.48
N ARG A 672 -0.81 11.67 -3.31
CA ARG A 672 0.32 12.61 -3.19
C ARG A 672 0.37 13.57 -4.39
N LEU A 673 0.19 13.06 -5.59
CA LEU A 673 0.17 13.84 -6.84
C LEU A 673 -0.97 14.89 -6.86
N ILE A 674 -2.18 14.52 -6.43
CA ILE A 674 -3.30 15.45 -6.29
C ILE A 674 -2.97 16.52 -5.23
N GLN A 675 -2.44 16.12 -4.07
CA GLN A 675 -2.03 17.04 -3.00
C GLN A 675 -0.98 18.07 -3.48
N PHE A 676 0.04 17.63 -4.24
CA PHE A 676 1.05 18.53 -4.82
C PHE A 676 0.44 19.54 -5.79
N SER A 677 -0.49 19.11 -6.66
CA SER A 677 -1.18 20.05 -7.55
C SER A 677 -1.98 21.10 -6.77
N HIS A 678 -2.64 20.69 -5.69
CA HIS A 678 -3.43 21.58 -4.84
C HIS A 678 -2.57 22.60 -4.10
N MET A 679 -1.36 22.22 -3.71
CA MET A 679 -0.38 23.11 -3.09
C MET A 679 0.11 24.17 -4.10
N ILE A 680 0.66 23.76 -5.24
CA ILE A 680 1.20 24.69 -6.27
C ILE A 680 0.14 25.68 -6.74
N LEU A 681 -1.11 25.23 -6.94
CA LEU A 681 -2.21 26.12 -7.34
C LEU A 681 -2.60 27.08 -6.22
N ARG A 682 -2.69 26.62 -4.96
CA ARG A 682 -3.05 27.48 -3.80
C ARG A 682 -2.09 28.67 -3.67
N ASP A 683 -0.79 28.43 -3.86
CA ASP A 683 0.27 29.43 -3.71
C ASP A 683 0.32 30.48 -4.85
N ARG A 684 -0.47 30.28 -5.92
CA ARG A 684 -0.52 31.18 -7.09
C ARG A 684 -1.89 31.83 -7.30
N ILE A 685 -3.00 31.15 -7.00
CA ILE A 685 -4.37 31.68 -7.20
C ILE A 685 -4.55 33.09 -6.60
N GLY A 686 -4.05 33.34 -5.39
CA GLY A 686 -4.17 34.65 -4.74
C GLY A 686 -3.47 35.77 -5.51
N VAL A 687 -2.21 35.54 -5.90
CA VAL A 687 -1.38 36.51 -6.63
C VAL A 687 -1.93 36.76 -8.03
N THR A 688 -2.25 35.69 -8.77
CA THR A 688 -2.83 35.82 -10.11
C THR A 688 -4.19 36.53 -10.07
N SER A 689 -5.02 36.29 -9.05
CA SER A 689 -6.33 36.93 -8.92
C SER A 689 -6.21 38.44 -8.76
N ASP A 690 -5.30 38.90 -7.90
CA ASP A 690 -5.06 40.34 -7.70
C ASP A 690 -4.47 40.99 -8.95
N GLN A 691 -3.51 40.33 -9.60
CA GLN A 691 -2.89 40.84 -10.82
C GLN A 691 -3.91 40.94 -11.97
N VAL A 692 -4.80 39.97 -12.14
CA VAL A 692 -5.92 40.08 -13.11
C VAL A 692 -6.87 41.23 -12.74
N GLU A 693 -7.25 41.38 -11.47
CA GLU A 693 -8.11 42.48 -11.00
C GLU A 693 -7.50 43.87 -11.24
N ASN A 694 -6.17 43.98 -11.13
CA ASN A 694 -5.39 45.17 -11.44
C ASN A 694 -5.34 45.44 -12.96
N CYS A 695 -5.17 44.41 -13.78
CA CYS A 695 -5.12 44.55 -15.24
C CYS A 695 -6.49 44.84 -15.88
N ILE A 696 -7.60 44.43 -15.27
CA ILE A 696 -8.95 44.82 -15.72
C ILE A 696 -9.41 46.18 -15.16
N LYS A 697 -8.62 46.81 -14.29
CA LYS A 697 -8.96 48.09 -13.64
C LYS A 697 -9.29 49.23 -14.62
N PRO A 698 -8.64 49.39 -15.80
CA PRO A 698 -9.03 50.41 -16.77
C PRO A 698 -10.50 50.28 -17.20
N PHE A 699 -10.95 49.05 -17.51
CA PHE A 699 -12.31 48.77 -17.97
C PHE A 699 -13.40 49.01 -16.90
N LYS A 700 -13.04 49.27 -15.63
CA LYS A 700 -14.00 49.59 -14.55
C LYS A 700 -14.49 51.04 -14.58
N TYR A 701 -13.86 51.90 -15.37
CA TYR A 701 -14.14 53.33 -15.47
C TYR A 701 -14.57 53.74 -16.88
N GLU A 702 -13.84 53.28 -17.91
CA GLU A 702 -14.09 53.62 -19.30
C GLU A 702 -13.81 52.39 -20.18
N VAL A 703 -14.65 52.19 -21.21
CA VAL A 703 -14.48 51.08 -22.17
C VAL A 703 -14.72 51.60 -23.58
N ASP A 704 -13.63 51.93 -24.26
CA ASP A 704 -13.64 52.18 -25.71
C ASP A 704 -14.12 50.94 -26.46
N VAL A 705 -14.91 51.11 -27.52
CA VAL A 705 -15.40 50.01 -28.36
C VAL A 705 -15.21 50.36 -29.84
N ASP A 706 -14.44 49.53 -30.54
CA ASP A 706 -14.27 49.67 -31.99
C ASP A 706 -15.49 49.15 -32.76
N GLU A 707 -15.78 49.73 -33.93
CA GLU A 707 -16.86 49.25 -34.83
C GLU A 707 -16.74 47.75 -35.18
N ARG A 708 -15.49 47.26 -35.31
CA ARG A 708 -15.20 45.84 -35.59
C ARG A 708 -15.49 44.92 -34.42
N GLU A 709 -15.26 45.40 -33.19
CA GLU A 709 -15.59 44.68 -31.96
C GLU A 709 -17.09 44.70 -31.74
N TRP A 710 -17.74 45.84 -31.99
CA TRP A 710 -19.18 46.02 -31.94
C TRP A 710 -19.94 45.03 -32.85
N GLU A 711 -19.53 44.89 -34.12
CA GLU A 711 -20.18 43.94 -35.04
C GLU A 711 -19.97 42.48 -34.63
N GLN A 712 -18.79 42.13 -34.11
CA GLN A 712 -18.52 40.79 -33.55
C GLN A 712 -19.35 40.52 -32.28
N GLY A 713 -19.41 41.48 -31.36
CA GLY A 713 -20.21 41.43 -30.15
C GLY A 713 -21.70 41.28 -30.46
N ARG A 714 -22.21 42.00 -31.47
CA ARG A 714 -23.59 41.87 -31.95
C ARG A 714 -23.87 40.47 -32.48
N GLY A 715 -22.96 39.92 -33.28
CA GLY A 715 -23.07 38.55 -33.78
C GLY A 715 -23.16 37.51 -32.66
N ARG A 716 -22.28 37.63 -31.64
CA ARG A 716 -22.27 36.73 -30.47
C ARG A 716 -23.51 36.92 -29.59
N ALA A 717 -23.94 38.16 -29.35
CA ALA A 717 -25.14 38.47 -28.57
C ALA A 717 -26.42 37.89 -29.22
N VAL A 718 -26.55 37.95 -30.54
CA VAL A 718 -27.67 37.31 -31.28
C VAL A 718 -27.68 35.80 -31.04
N VAL A 719 -26.54 35.12 -31.15
CA VAL A 719 -26.44 33.67 -30.88
C VAL A 719 -26.76 33.33 -29.42
N LEU A 720 -26.30 34.15 -28.46
CA LEU A 720 -26.56 33.96 -27.03
C LEU A 720 -28.06 34.10 -26.71
N PHE A 721 -28.74 35.08 -27.30
CA PHE A 721 -30.18 35.28 -27.15
C PHE A 721 -31.01 34.19 -27.83
N GLU A 722 -30.60 33.72 -29.01
CA GLU A 722 -31.26 32.59 -29.69
C GLU A 722 -31.13 31.29 -28.88
N LYS A 723 -29.96 31.04 -28.26
CA LYS A 723 -29.75 29.93 -27.32
C LYS A 723 -30.65 30.05 -26.08
N GLU A 724 -30.71 31.22 -25.44
CA GLU A 724 -31.57 31.47 -24.27
C GLU A 724 -33.07 31.28 -24.59
N MET A 725 -33.51 31.76 -25.76
CA MET A 725 -34.87 31.55 -26.24
C MET A 725 -35.18 30.06 -26.45
N ALA A 726 -34.27 29.29 -27.06
CA ALA A 726 -34.44 27.86 -27.24
C ALA A 726 -34.56 27.12 -25.89
N MET A 727 -33.72 27.47 -24.91
CA MET A 727 -33.79 26.90 -23.55
C MET A 727 -35.12 27.24 -22.85
N CYS A 728 -35.63 28.47 -23.00
CA CYS A 728 -36.94 28.87 -22.48
C CYS A 728 -38.09 28.10 -23.15
N GLU A 729 -38.05 27.93 -24.49
CA GLU A 729 -39.05 27.16 -25.22
C GLU A 729 -39.03 25.67 -24.83
N ASP A 730 -37.86 25.10 -24.58
CA ASP A 730 -37.74 23.70 -24.12
C ASP A 730 -38.24 23.51 -22.68
N LYS A 731 -38.00 24.47 -21.77
CA LYS A 731 -38.62 24.45 -20.44
C LYS A 731 -40.14 24.60 -20.49
N LEU A 732 -40.67 25.43 -21.38
CA LEU A 732 -42.12 25.51 -21.62
C LEU A 732 -42.70 24.20 -22.18
N LYS A 733 -41.98 23.50 -23.08
CA LYS A 733 -42.35 22.16 -23.56
C LYS A 733 -42.33 21.14 -22.40
N GLU A 734 -41.32 21.19 -21.53
CA GLU A 734 -41.18 20.32 -20.35
C GLU A 734 -42.37 20.50 -19.38
N ILE A 735 -42.69 21.74 -18.99
CA ILE A 735 -43.83 22.05 -18.12
C ILE A 735 -45.15 21.65 -18.78
N ARG A 736 -45.33 21.95 -20.07
CA ARG A 736 -46.52 21.53 -20.84
C ARG A 736 -46.70 20.00 -20.85
N LYS A 737 -45.62 19.23 -20.85
CA LYS A 737 -45.65 17.76 -20.73
C LYS A 737 -46.05 17.33 -19.30
N LYS A 738 -45.45 17.91 -18.27
CA LYS A 738 -45.78 17.64 -16.84
C LYS A 738 -47.24 17.93 -16.49
N VAL A 739 -47.75 19.07 -16.94
CA VAL A 739 -49.10 19.57 -16.61
C VAL A 739 -50.22 18.89 -17.42
N GLY A 740 -49.89 18.08 -18.44
CA GLY A 740 -50.87 17.33 -19.23
C GLY A 740 -51.46 18.10 -20.43
N GLY A 741 -50.66 18.97 -21.06
CA GLY A 741 -50.97 19.57 -22.36
C GLY A 741 -51.39 21.05 -22.34
N ARG A 742 -51.37 21.68 -23.52
CA ARG A 742 -51.51 23.15 -23.71
C ARG A 742 -52.81 23.70 -23.12
N ARG A 743 -53.92 22.99 -23.29
CA ARG A 743 -55.25 23.44 -22.85
C ARG A 743 -55.36 23.49 -21.31
N ARG A 744 -54.80 22.49 -20.62
CA ARG A 744 -54.77 22.43 -19.15
C ARG A 744 -53.80 23.48 -18.58
N LEU A 745 -52.62 23.61 -19.18
CA LEU A 745 -51.66 24.66 -18.78
C LEU A 745 -52.23 26.07 -18.98
N GLY A 746 -52.90 26.35 -20.11
CA GLY A 746 -53.54 27.65 -20.33
C GLY A 746 -54.68 27.96 -19.35
N GLY A 747 -55.46 26.95 -18.96
CA GLY A 747 -56.49 27.09 -17.92
C GLY A 747 -55.91 27.36 -16.53
N LEU A 748 -54.77 26.73 -16.22
CA LEU A 748 -54.00 26.96 -15.00
C LEU A 748 -53.37 28.36 -14.96
N MET A 749 -52.70 28.78 -16.05
CA MET A 749 -52.11 30.12 -16.14
C MET A 749 -53.16 31.23 -15.99
N ARG A 750 -54.35 31.06 -16.57
CA ARG A 750 -55.46 32.00 -16.36
C ARG A 750 -55.87 32.06 -14.89
N TYR A 751 -56.09 30.91 -14.25
CA TYR A 751 -56.43 30.85 -12.83
C TYR A 751 -55.36 31.46 -11.91
N VAL A 752 -54.07 31.25 -12.22
CA VAL A 752 -52.96 31.90 -11.50
C VAL A 752 -52.96 33.41 -11.70
N LYS A 753 -53.20 33.90 -12.92
CA LYS A 753 -53.34 35.32 -13.19
C LYS A 753 -54.52 35.93 -12.42
N ASP A 754 -55.68 35.28 -12.43
CA ASP A 754 -56.87 35.72 -11.69
C ASP A 754 -56.58 35.81 -10.16
N LEU A 755 -55.81 34.87 -9.61
CA LEU A 755 -55.35 34.90 -8.21
C LEU A 755 -54.35 36.04 -7.93
N GLU A 756 -53.42 36.32 -8.86
CA GLU A 756 -52.43 37.39 -8.71
C GLU A 756 -53.05 38.78 -8.87
N GLU A 757 -54.06 38.92 -9.73
CA GLU A 757 -54.85 40.15 -9.89
C GLU A 757 -55.65 40.43 -8.61
N GLN A 758 -56.37 39.44 -8.06
CA GLN A 758 -57.05 39.56 -6.76
C GLN A 758 -56.08 39.87 -5.61
N ALA A 759 -54.89 39.27 -5.59
CA ALA A 759 -53.88 39.55 -4.57
C ALA A 759 -53.32 40.99 -4.68
N ASN A 760 -53.10 41.47 -5.91
CA ASN A 760 -52.65 42.84 -6.16
C ASN A 760 -53.75 43.86 -5.84
N GLU A 761 -55.02 43.60 -6.17
CA GLU A 761 -56.14 44.44 -5.76
C GLU A 761 -56.25 44.54 -4.24
N ARG A 762 -56.22 43.40 -3.52
CA ARG A 762 -56.22 43.40 -2.05
C ARG A 762 -55.04 44.20 -1.48
N LYS A 763 -53.84 44.01 -2.05
CA LYS A 763 -52.64 44.77 -1.66
C LYS A 763 -52.78 46.27 -1.93
N ASN A 764 -53.39 46.66 -3.05
CA ASN A 764 -53.59 48.08 -3.39
C ASN A 764 -54.65 48.74 -2.50
N ARG A 765 -55.74 48.03 -2.15
CA ARG A 765 -56.74 48.52 -1.19
C ARG A 765 -56.17 48.66 0.22
N LEU A 766 -55.35 47.68 0.65
CA LEU A 766 -54.55 47.77 1.89
C LEU A 766 -53.58 48.96 1.90
N LEU A 767 -52.92 49.25 0.77
CA LEU A 767 -52.04 50.43 0.62
C LEU A 767 -52.81 51.75 0.52
N ALA A 768 -54.06 51.73 0.09
CA ALA A 768 -54.97 52.88 0.04
C ALA A 768 -55.68 53.16 1.38
N GLY A 769 -55.49 52.31 2.40
CA GLY A 769 -56.06 52.48 3.74
C GLY A 769 -57.51 52.00 3.90
N GLU A 770 -58.03 51.18 2.98
CA GLU A 770 -59.34 50.55 3.14
C GLU A 770 -59.27 49.29 4.04
N ASP A 771 -60.26 49.12 4.93
CA ASP A 771 -60.37 47.93 5.78
C ASP A 771 -60.51 46.65 4.93
N ALA A 772 -59.51 45.77 5.01
CA ALA A 772 -59.51 44.54 4.25
C ALA A 772 -60.52 43.52 4.81
N ALA A 773 -61.40 43.03 3.93
CA ALA A 773 -62.31 41.94 4.24
C ALA A 773 -61.56 40.69 4.77
N PRO A 774 -62.15 39.93 5.70
CA PRO A 774 -61.47 38.84 6.37
C PRO A 774 -60.98 37.76 5.38
N GLN A 775 -59.83 37.19 5.72
CA GLN A 775 -59.14 36.18 4.93
C GLN A 775 -59.94 34.87 4.92
N GLU A 776 -60.46 34.48 3.76
CA GLU A 776 -60.85 33.08 3.51
C GLU A 776 -59.57 32.23 3.50
N ASP A 777 -59.19 31.73 4.67
CA ASP A 777 -58.06 30.83 4.81
C ASP A 777 -58.40 29.44 4.26
N LEU A 778 -57.67 29.08 3.19
CA LEU A 778 -57.14 27.73 2.96
C LEU A 778 -58.12 26.55 3.05
N GLU A 779 -58.92 26.27 1.99
CA GLU A 779 -59.13 24.86 1.58
C GLU A 779 -59.70 24.57 0.15
N SER A 780 -59.67 25.50 -0.81
CA SER A 780 -60.06 25.15 -2.19
C SER A 780 -59.26 25.87 -3.29
N TYR A 781 -57.94 25.63 -3.34
CA TYR A 781 -57.25 25.75 -4.62
C TYR A 781 -57.87 24.77 -5.62
N ARG A 782 -58.43 25.29 -6.72
CA ARG A 782 -59.08 24.48 -7.79
C ARG A 782 -58.13 23.45 -8.42
N TYR A 783 -56.83 23.62 -8.22
CA TYR A 783 -55.77 22.76 -8.74
C TYR A 783 -54.71 22.46 -7.67
N PRO A 784 -53.97 21.34 -7.77
CA PRO A 784 -52.88 21.03 -6.84
C PRO A 784 -51.82 22.14 -6.79
N PRO A 785 -51.23 22.44 -5.62
CA PRO A 785 -50.27 23.54 -5.45
C PRO A 785 -49.02 23.39 -6.34
N ALA A 786 -48.56 22.15 -6.59
CA ALA A 786 -47.48 21.89 -7.54
C ALA A 786 -47.80 22.36 -8.97
N GLN A 787 -49.05 22.18 -9.44
CA GLN A 787 -49.48 22.64 -10.76
C GLN A 787 -49.64 24.17 -10.84
N ILE A 788 -49.90 24.82 -9.70
CA ILE A 788 -49.91 26.28 -9.56
C ILE A 788 -48.48 26.85 -9.66
N LEU A 789 -47.49 26.18 -9.05
CA LEU A 789 -46.07 26.54 -9.19
C LEU A 789 -45.59 26.33 -10.64
N ASP A 790 -45.88 25.18 -11.25
CA ASP A 790 -45.60 24.92 -12.67
C ASP A 790 -46.21 26.00 -13.58
N ALA A 791 -47.43 26.45 -13.29
CA ALA A 791 -48.11 27.50 -14.05
C ALA A 791 -47.49 28.89 -13.85
N ARG A 792 -47.04 29.24 -12.63
CA ARG A 792 -46.24 30.46 -12.38
C ARG A 792 -44.92 30.45 -13.14
N HIS A 793 -44.20 29.32 -13.12
CA HIS A 793 -42.99 29.16 -13.92
C HIS A 793 -43.28 29.27 -15.42
N ALA A 794 -44.38 28.71 -15.92
CA ALA A 794 -44.79 28.86 -17.31
C ALA A 794 -45.16 30.31 -17.69
N MET A 795 -45.76 31.09 -16.78
CA MET A 795 -45.97 32.53 -16.98
C MET A 795 -44.63 33.27 -17.08
N LEU A 796 -43.74 33.08 -16.10
CA LEU A 796 -42.41 33.69 -16.10
C LEU A 796 -41.61 33.37 -17.38
N TYR A 797 -41.58 32.11 -17.82
CA TYR A 797 -40.89 31.73 -19.06
C TYR A 797 -41.55 32.32 -20.32
N ASN A 798 -42.88 32.46 -20.34
CA ASN A 798 -43.60 33.07 -21.45
C ASN A 798 -43.32 34.58 -21.53
N ASP A 799 -43.29 35.26 -20.39
CA ASP A 799 -43.03 36.70 -20.30
C ASP A 799 -41.57 36.99 -20.66
N ARG A 800 -40.62 36.22 -20.11
CA ARG A 800 -39.19 36.24 -20.49
C ARG A 800 -38.99 36.02 -21.98
N LEU A 801 -39.68 35.03 -22.56
CA LEU A 801 -39.64 34.74 -24.00
C LEU A 801 -40.20 35.89 -24.84
N SER A 802 -41.21 36.63 -24.36
CA SER A 802 -41.71 37.82 -25.06
C SER A 802 -40.68 38.95 -25.08
N ILE A 803 -39.98 39.18 -23.96
CA ILE A 803 -38.91 40.18 -23.83
C ILE A 803 -37.70 39.79 -24.69
N LEU A 804 -37.26 38.52 -24.63
CA LEU A 804 -36.16 38.02 -25.47
C LEU A 804 -36.47 38.15 -26.97
N LYS A 805 -37.71 37.90 -27.41
CA LYS A 805 -38.13 38.10 -28.81
C LYS A 805 -38.10 39.58 -29.21
N LEU A 806 -38.55 40.48 -28.34
CA LEU A 806 -38.48 41.94 -28.55
C LEU A 806 -37.02 42.43 -28.64
N ARG A 807 -36.15 42.02 -27.70
CA ARG A 807 -34.73 42.41 -27.71
C ARG A 807 -33.96 41.77 -28.87
N LEU A 808 -34.24 40.52 -29.26
CA LEU A 808 -33.65 39.91 -30.45
C LEU A 808 -34.02 40.65 -31.74
N ALA A 809 -35.25 41.16 -31.85
CA ALA A 809 -35.64 42.03 -32.96
C ALA A 809 -34.89 43.38 -32.94
N ALA A 810 -34.67 43.97 -31.76
CA ALA A 810 -33.86 45.17 -31.60
C ALA A 810 -32.39 44.94 -32.00
N LEU A 811 -31.77 43.81 -31.61
CA LEU A 811 -30.40 43.45 -31.98
C LEU A 811 -30.19 43.23 -33.49
N LYS A 812 -31.26 42.82 -34.20
CA LYS A 812 -31.28 42.66 -35.66
C LYS A 812 -31.68 43.94 -36.40
N SER A 813 -32.01 45.02 -35.69
CA SER A 813 -32.38 46.31 -36.27
C SER A 813 -31.18 47.07 -36.86
N LYS A 814 -31.45 48.13 -37.62
CA LYS A 814 -30.41 49.02 -38.15
C LYS A 814 -29.66 49.79 -37.07
N TRP A 815 -30.26 50.02 -35.89
CA TRP A 815 -29.66 50.78 -34.79
C TRP A 815 -28.47 50.07 -34.16
N CYS A 816 -28.62 48.81 -33.75
CA CYS A 816 -27.47 48.02 -33.27
C CYS A 816 -26.47 47.68 -34.39
N LYS A 817 -26.76 48.04 -35.66
CA LYS A 817 -25.80 48.01 -36.78
C LYS A 817 -25.13 49.38 -37.03
N GLY A 818 -25.63 50.47 -36.46
CA GLY A 818 -25.15 51.84 -36.65
C GLY A 818 -23.88 52.23 -35.89
N GLY A 819 -23.11 51.26 -35.39
CA GLY A 819 -21.85 51.49 -34.65
C GLY A 819 -22.01 51.69 -33.14
N PRO A 820 -20.89 51.94 -32.43
CA PRO A 820 -20.83 52.01 -30.97
C PRO A 820 -21.50 53.25 -30.36
N SER A 821 -21.83 54.27 -31.16
CA SER A 821 -22.54 55.49 -30.73
C SER A 821 -23.98 55.26 -30.26
N ASN A 822 -24.50 54.03 -30.35
CA ASN A 822 -25.83 53.62 -29.92
C ASN A 822 -25.80 52.56 -28.79
N ASP A 823 -24.72 52.53 -28.01
CA ASP A 823 -24.51 51.63 -26.87
C ASP A 823 -25.69 51.59 -25.87
N VAL A 824 -26.24 52.76 -25.52
CA VAL A 824 -27.40 52.93 -24.62
C VAL A 824 -28.64 52.14 -25.07
N LEU A 825 -28.86 52.01 -26.38
CA LEU A 825 -30.01 51.31 -26.96
C LEU A 825 -29.79 49.79 -27.04
N CYS A 826 -28.53 49.36 -27.13
CA CYS A 826 -28.09 47.98 -27.37
C CYS A 826 -27.14 47.47 -26.26
N PRO A 827 -27.53 47.52 -24.97
CA PRO A 827 -26.70 47.08 -23.83
C PRO A 827 -26.17 45.65 -23.98
N GLU A 828 -26.89 44.75 -24.65
CA GLU A 828 -26.45 43.38 -24.90
C GLU A 828 -25.17 43.31 -25.73
N VAL A 829 -25.04 44.20 -26.72
CA VAL A 829 -23.86 44.27 -27.59
C VAL A 829 -22.68 44.84 -26.82
N PHE A 830 -22.90 45.96 -26.13
CA PHE A 830 -21.90 46.62 -25.31
C PHE A 830 -21.33 45.66 -24.24
N LEU A 831 -22.19 45.05 -23.44
CA LEU A 831 -21.77 44.11 -22.39
C LEU A 831 -21.08 42.86 -22.97
N ASN A 832 -21.41 42.40 -24.18
CA ASN A 832 -20.69 41.29 -24.82
C ASN A 832 -19.27 41.68 -25.24
N VAL A 833 -19.07 42.91 -25.72
CA VAL A 833 -17.74 43.45 -26.02
C VAL A 833 -16.91 43.63 -24.75
N VAL A 834 -17.49 44.22 -23.70
CA VAL A 834 -16.85 44.33 -22.37
C VAL A 834 -16.40 42.93 -21.90
N ALA A 835 -17.28 41.92 -21.97
CA ALA A 835 -16.95 40.55 -21.63
C ALA A 835 -15.83 39.95 -22.50
N ASP A 836 -15.71 40.30 -23.78
CA ASP A 836 -14.62 39.81 -24.64
C ASP A 836 -13.27 40.49 -24.31
N LYS A 837 -13.26 41.78 -23.98
CA LYS A 837 -12.05 42.50 -23.53
C LYS A 837 -11.57 41.99 -22.17
N LEU A 838 -12.50 41.79 -21.22
CA LEU A 838 -12.22 41.17 -19.92
C LEU A 838 -11.69 39.74 -20.08
N ALA A 839 -12.32 38.91 -20.92
CA ALA A 839 -11.84 37.55 -21.20
C ALA A 839 -10.44 37.54 -21.81
N TYR A 840 -10.18 38.39 -22.81
CA TYR A 840 -8.89 38.46 -23.51
C TYR A 840 -7.75 38.87 -22.57
N THR A 841 -7.92 39.97 -21.84
CA THR A 841 -6.91 40.47 -20.90
C THR A 841 -6.67 39.50 -19.76
N SER A 842 -7.74 38.99 -19.11
CA SER A 842 -7.60 37.98 -18.05
C SER A 842 -6.85 36.73 -18.52
N THR A 843 -7.14 36.25 -19.74
CA THR A 843 -6.44 35.09 -20.32
C THR A 843 -4.92 35.32 -20.45
N MET A 844 -4.49 36.53 -20.84
CA MET A 844 -3.07 36.83 -21.02
C MET A 844 -2.30 36.72 -19.70
N PHE A 845 -2.82 37.32 -18.63
CA PHE A 845 -2.16 37.30 -17.31
C PHE A 845 -2.26 35.94 -16.61
N ILE A 846 -3.42 35.25 -16.69
CA ILE A 846 -3.57 33.88 -16.17
C ILE A 846 -2.59 32.92 -16.86
N SER A 847 -2.32 33.11 -18.16
CA SER A 847 -1.34 32.28 -18.85
C SER A 847 0.07 32.44 -18.29
N ILE A 848 0.50 33.68 -18.02
CA ILE A 848 1.88 33.97 -17.59
C ILE A 848 2.08 33.54 -16.13
N GLU A 849 1.16 33.95 -15.24
CA GLU A 849 1.35 33.84 -13.79
C GLU A 849 0.91 32.50 -13.20
N LEU A 850 -0.12 31.88 -13.79
CA LEU A 850 -0.66 30.60 -13.30
C LEU A 850 -0.23 29.43 -14.20
N LEU A 851 -0.53 29.49 -15.51
CA LEU A 851 -0.34 28.34 -16.40
C LEU A 851 1.14 28.03 -16.67
N ASP A 852 1.92 29.01 -17.12
CA ASP A 852 3.33 28.80 -17.47
C ASP A 852 4.14 28.39 -16.23
N HIS A 853 3.88 29.01 -15.07
CA HIS A 853 4.47 28.61 -13.78
C HIS A 853 4.04 27.19 -13.36
N PHE A 854 2.76 26.84 -13.47
CA PHE A 854 2.25 25.53 -13.09
C PHE A 854 2.85 24.41 -13.98
N PHE A 855 2.86 24.61 -15.30
CA PHE A 855 3.42 23.63 -16.25
C PHE A 855 4.93 23.46 -16.11
N TYR A 856 5.65 24.46 -15.59
CA TYR A 856 7.08 24.38 -15.30
C TYR A 856 7.39 23.71 -13.94
N GLN A 857 6.65 24.07 -12.89
CA GLN A 857 6.93 23.58 -11.53
C GLN A 857 6.41 22.16 -11.30
N PHE A 858 5.22 21.81 -11.80
CA PHE A 858 4.58 20.53 -11.48
C PHE A 858 5.40 19.29 -11.88
N PRO A 859 6.02 19.20 -13.08
CA PRO A 859 6.90 18.07 -13.41
C PRO A 859 8.14 17.95 -12.50
N ARG A 860 8.63 19.08 -11.96
CA ARG A 860 9.82 19.10 -11.09
C ARG A 860 9.52 18.61 -9.68
N GLU A 861 8.36 18.99 -9.13
CA GLU A 861 7.90 18.48 -7.83
C GLU A 861 7.56 16.98 -7.90
N ILE A 862 7.12 16.48 -9.05
CA ILE A 862 6.98 15.03 -9.29
C ILE A 862 8.35 14.35 -9.22
N ASP A 863 9.35 14.85 -9.95
CA ASP A 863 10.67 14.20 -9.99
C ASP A 863 11.37 14.18 -8.62
N SER A 864 11.36 15.29 -7.88
CA SER A 864 11.93 15.32 -6.53
C SER A 864 11.17 14.37 -5.57
N ARG A 865 9.86 14.56 -5.41
CA ARG A 865 9.10 13.91 -4.33
C ARG A 865 8.57 12.51 -4.64
N LEU A 866 8.64 12.08 -5.88
CA LEU A 866 8.08 10.79 -6.35
C LEU A 866 9.12 9.87 -6.98
N ILE A 867 10.35 10.36 -7.23
CA ILE A 867 11.49 9.51 -7.63
C ILE A 867 12.64 9.63 -6.63
N TYR A 868 13.16 10.84 -6.38
CA TYR A 868 14.40 11.00 -5.63
C TYR A 868 14.25 10.88 -4.10
N ASP A 869 13.07 11.18 -3.55
CA ASP A 869 12.77 11.05 -2.12
C ASP A 869 12.44 9.59 -1.68
N LEU A 870 12.32 8.62 -2.61
CA LEU A 870 11.95 7.23 -2.29
C LEU A 870 13.17 6.36 -1.93
N ASP A 871 13.08 5.66 -0.81
CA ASP A 871 14.07 4.63 -0.45
C ASP A 871 13.96 3.39 -1.35
N ARG A 872 15.06 2.63 -1.51
CA ARG A 872 15.05 1.40 -2.34
C ARG A 872 13.97 0.39 -1.94
N ASN A 873 13.67 0.31 -0.64
CA ASN A 873 12.60 -0.56 -0.13
C ASN A 873 11.22 -0.05 -0.56
N GLU A 874 10.99 1.28 -0.47
CA GLU A 874 9.74 1.91 -0.91
C GLU A 874 9.53 1.78 -2.42
N ILE A 875 10.60 1.84 -3.22
CA ILE A 875 10.57 1.59 -4.67
C ILE A 875 10.12 0.15 -4.97
N VAL A 876 10.63 -0.84 -4.22
CA VAL A 876 10.23 -2.24 -4.35
C VAL A 876 8.79 -2.46 -3.88
N GLU A 877 8.36 -1.82 -2.79
CA GLU A 877 6.97 -1.86 -2.33
C GLU A 877 6.01 -1.25 -3.36
N PHE A 878 6.32 -0.07 -3.89
CA PHE A 878 5.57 0.58 -4.97
C PHE A 878 5.42 -0.35 -6.17
N ALA A 879 6.52 -0.95 -6.67
CA ALA A 879 6.45 -1.89 -7.79
C ALA A 879 5.63 -3.17 -7.44
N ARG A 880 5.60 -3.58 -6.18
CA ARG A 880 4.81 -4.72 -5.67
C ARG A 880 3.33 -4.41 -5.43
N GLU A 881 2.90 -3.15 -5.39
CA GLU A 881 1.47 -2.78 -5.35
C GLU A 881 0.73 -3.25 -6.61
N ASN A 882 1.39 -3.20 -7.78
CA ASN A 882 0.83 -3.71 -9.03
C ASN A 882 0.94 -5.25 -9.09
N PRO A 883 -0.17 -6.01 -9.12
CA PRO A 883 -0.13 -7.47 -9.05
C PRO A 883 0.50 -8.14 -10.27
N SER A 884 0.57 -7.46 -11.42
CA SER A 884 1.22 -8.01 -12.62
C SER A 884 2.74 -7.88 -12.56
N VAL A 885 3.23 -6.72 -12.11
CA VAL A 885 4.66 -6.43 -11.88
C VAL A 885 5.18 -7.22 -10.68
N ARG A 886 4.41 -7.31 -9.59
CA ARG A 886 4.75 -8.16 -8.45
C ARG A 886 5.04 -9.60 -8.85
N ARG A 887 4.12 -10.26 -9.57
CA ARG A 887 4.33 -11.64 -10.05
C ARG A 887 5.55 -11.77 -10.94
N HIS A 888 5.84 -10.73 -11.72
CA HIS A 888 7.01 -10.70 -12.59
C HIS A 888 8.31 -10.61 -11.78
N LEU A 889 8.39 -9.68 -10.83
CA LEU A 889 9.53 -9.53 -9.92
C LEU A 889 9.72 -10.77 -9.05
N ASP A 890 8.64 -11.31 -8.46
CA ASP A 890 8.70 -12.49 -7.60
C ASP A 890 9.15 -13.75 -8.39
N LEU A 891 8.71 -13.91 -9.67
CA LEU A 891 9.17 -14.99 -10.55
C LEU A 891 10.62 -14.79 -11.02
N GLN A 892 11.03 -13.56 -11.32
CA GLN A 892 12.40 -13.23 -11.69
C GLN A 892 13.35 -13.46 -10.50
N GLU A 893 12.98 -13.02 -9.30
CA GLU A 893 13.72 -13.23 -8.05
C GLU A 893 13.87 -14.73 -7.74
N ARG A 894 12.79 -15.52 -7.90
CA ARG A 894 12.85 -16.99 -7.78
C ARG A 894 13.81 -17.60 -8.79
N LYS A 895 13.72 -17.20 -10.07
CA LYS A 895 14.60 -17.71 -11.14
C LYS A 895 16.06 -17.37 -10.86
N ASP A 896 16.38 -16.10 -10.59
CA ASP A 896 17.75 -15.63 -10.37
C ASP A 896 18.39 -16.33 -9.15
N LYS A 897 17.64 -16.52 -8.05
CA LYS A 897 18.10 -17.30 -6.89
C LYS A 897 18.29 -18.80 -7.20
N LEU A 898 17.43 -19.41 -8.00
CA LEU A 898 17.59 -20.81 -8.43
C LEU A 898 18.80 -20.98 -9.37
N GLU A 899 19.07 -20.01 -10.25
CA GLU A 899 20.29 -19.98 -11.07
C GLU A 899 21.56 -19.88 -10.20
N GLU A 900 21.54 -19.02 -9.16
CA GLU A 900 22.65 -18.91 -8.21
C GLU A 900 22.86 -20.20 -7.39
N VAL A 901 21.79 -20.78 -6.85
CA VAL A 901 21.85 -22.07 -6.14
C VAL A 901 22.40 -23.17 -7.05
N MET A 902 21.91 -23.28 -8.30
CA MET A 902 22.38 -24.28 -9.25
C MET A 902 23.86 -24.08 -9.61
N LYS A 903 24.32 -22.82 -9.72
CA LYS A 903 25.74 -22.49 -9.90
C LYS A 903 26.59 -22.94 -8.71
N GLN A 904 26.13 -22.73 -7.47
CA GLN A 904 26.83 -23.21 -6.28
C GLN A 904 26.82 -24.74 -6.19
N LEU A 905 25.68 -25.41 -6.45
CA LEU A 905 25.56 -26.87 -6.48
C LEU A 905 26.51 -27.51 -7.52
N ASN A 906 26.58 -26.94 -8.73
CA ASN A 906 27.51 -27.40 -9.77
C ASN A 906 28.97 -27.21 -9.37
N SER A 907 29.34 -26.12 -8.68
CA SER A 907 30.70 -25.95 -8.17
C SER A 907 31.07 -26.95 -7.08
N LEU A 908 30.12 -27.37 -6.24
CA LEU A 908 30.35 -28.43 -5.26
C LEU A 908 30.43 -29.82 -5.91
N SER A 909 29.66 -30.07 -6.97
CA SER A 909 29.69 -31.35 -7.67
C SER A 909 31.04 -31.59 -8.37
N THR A 910 31.65 -30.54 -8.94
CA THR A 910 33.00 -30.63 -9.52
C THR A 910 34.07 -30.87 -8.46
N LEU A 911 34.04 -30.15 -7.32
CA LEU A 911 34.96 -30.36 -6.20
C LEU A 911 34.89 -31.80 -5.61
N ARG A 912 33.73 -32.45 -5.70
CA ARG A 912 33.56 -33.82 -5.19
C ARG A 912 34.13 -34.89 -6.13
N ALA A 913 34.23 -34.64 -7.44
CA ALA A 913 34.70 -35.62 -8.41
C ALA A 913 36.12 -36.13 -8.10
N ASP A 914 36.98 -35.24 -7.59
CA ASP A 914 38.38 -35.54 -7.21
C ASP A 914 38.51 -36.30 -5.87
N SER A 915 37.42 -36.42 -5.10
CA SER A 915 37.45 -36.90 -3.71
C SER A 915 37.18 -38.39 -3.50
N GLN A 916 36.77 -39.14 -4.54
CA GLN A 916 36.51 -40.58 -4.37
C GLN A 916 37.82 -41.37 -4.19
N PRO A 917 38.07 -42.02 -3.03
CA PRO A 917 39.20 -42.92 -2.91
C PRO A 917 38.96 -44.15 -3.79
N THR A 918 39.94 -44.50 -4.62
CA THR A 918 39.90 -45.75 -5.39
C THR A 918 39.69 -46.93 -4.43
N PRO A 919 38.80 -47.89 -4.76
CA PRO A 919 38.48 -48.97 -3.84
C PRO A 919 39.71 -49.84 -3.59
N ARG A 920 40.28 -49.73 -2.38
CA ARG A 920 41.35 -50.60 -1.90
C ARG A 920 40.87 -52.06 -1.93
N ARG A 921 41.23 -52.79 -2.99
CA ARG A 921 41.11 -54.25 -3.06
C ARG A 921 41.82 -54.84 -1.84
N GLN A 922 41.05 -55.37 -0.89
CA GLN A 922 41.59 -56.25 0.14
C GLN A 922 42.19 -57.48 -0.55
N ARG A 923 43.49 -57.72 -0.36
CA ARG A 923 44.11 -59.00 -0.73
C ARG A 923 43.59 -60.08 0.22
N GLY A 924 42.77 -60.99 -0.29
CA GLY A 924 42.38 -62.20 0.44
C GLY A 924 43.57 -63.11 0.72
N LEU A 925 43.55 -63.83 1.84
CA LEU A 925 44.68 -64.59 2.38
C LEU A 925 45.06 -65.89 1.62
N PHE A 926 44.48 -66.16 0.44
CA PHE A 926 44.62 -67.42 -0.29
C PHE A 926 44.98 -67.20 -1.77
N GLY A 927 46.19 -66.72 -2.03
CA GLY A 927 46.73 -66.50 -3.38
C GLY A 927 48.16 -67.02 -3.51
N GLY A 928 48.33 -68.33 -3.32
CA GLY A 928 49.66 -68.96 -3.23
C GLY A 928 49.65 -70.47 -3.42
N MET A 929 48.80 -70.99 -4.31
CA MET A 929 48.85 -72.35 -4.84
C MET A 929 47.95 -72.44 -6.09
N PHE A 930 48.37 -73.26 -7.07
CA PHE A 930 47.92 -73.31 -8.47
C PHE A 930 48.47 -72.17 -9.35
#